data_AF-A0A1W9SXB2-F1
#
_entry.id   AF-A0A1W9SXB2-F1
#
_cell.length_a   1.000
_cell.length_b   1.000
_cell.length_c   1.000
_cell.angle_alpha   90.00
_cell.angle_beta   90.00
_cell.angle_gamma   90.00
#
_symmetry.space_group_name_H-M   'P 1'
#
loop_
_entity.id
_entity.type
_entity.pdbx_description
1 polymer ?
#
loop_
_entity_poly.entity_id
_entity_poly.type
_entity_poly.pdbx_seq_one_letter_code
_entity_poly.pdbx_strand_id
1 'polypeptide(L)'
;MENKFNKSNDKCVKILSDHPEEQNVEFGFSAYVKTIADLIAFNNNKTPFTIGIYGSWGTGKTTLMKSIKQSLDNDNRFEKDPQYRLCKTVWFQAWKYNNKEEIFAALIEKIFKTMESDNDFFVECRIKIEKIIKSLDKKGIATSLIKAMTGVNVNQFFRNLKHKDKLGFYDIFQNLFDDLIWTYLNNSETELNKIHENDDSKGVLVIFIDDLDRCPYKRIIKVLETIKLFMDKKSCVFVIGAANEIITRALALEETYKDNASDFMEKIVQVTFNLPKIPEDDFQTYIKKLEDYSIEEILEHIPILIPVLKNNPRNLKRFLNDISLMEVLLANKKVKIEKSYLFLWKIIESRFSGFLRFIKKNEHGNIKIMQKIIDSHKKDTNDLININEISEEIKGSIPDALKDFFKDNELVQIIDKLRCSKDELEQLITLTQIVERKDIKKEKIDDKTTFSPEKMVNIKAGKFLYGHDKIYENIDYDYEIGLYPVTNKIYRKFINSHGYFNKEFWDKSGWEWKDKNNIFQPQYISDKKFNDPYKPVIGVSFYEACAFCKWLSQNKNNGFKYRLPNEKEWEKASRGNDGRVYPWGDEFDKNKCNTYESEIKKTTKVFTYSNGTSPYGCYDMAGNVWEWTNSFYDNNKDSYVLLGGSFYNGSGVCRYADRNNNDPNNRISTVGFRCARIITL
;
A
#
# COMPACT_ATOMS: atom_id res chain seq x y z
N MET A 1 -7.99 4.86 -63.33
CA MET A 1 -8.35 3.89 -62.28
C MET A 1 -7.86 4.44 -60.96
N GLU A 2 -8.64 5.33 -60.37
CA GLU A 2 -8.41 5.89 -59.03
C GLU A 2 -8.89 4.87 -58.01
N ASN A 3 -7.97 4.26 -57.27
CA ASN A 3 -8.32 3.50 -56.07
C ASN A 3 -8.57 4.49 -54.93
N LYS A 4 -9.85 4.86 -54.76
CA LYS A 4 -10.38 5.39 -53.50
C LYS A 4 -10.16 4.33 -52.42
N PHE A 5 -9.04 4.42 -51.71
CA PHE A 5 -8.92 3.82 -50.39
C PHE A 5 -9.96 4.50 -49.49
N ASN A 6 -11.05 3.79 -49.21
CA ASN A 6 -11.95 4.12 -48.13
C ASN A 6 -11.12 4.34 -46.86
N LYS A 7 -11.08 5.58 -46.34
CA LYS A 7 -10.65 5.86 -44.97
C LYS A 7 -11.60 5.11 -44.03
N SER A 8 -11.21 3.94 -43.57
CA SER A 8 -11.79 3.34 -42.38
C SER A 8 -11.44 4.24 -41.19
N ASN A 9 -12.46 4.62 -40.40
CA ASN A 9 -12.31 5.27 -39.11
C ASN A 9 -11.68 4.28 -38.11
N ASP A 10 -10.38 3.99 -38.22
CA ASP A 10 -9.66 3.20 -37.22
C ASP A 10 -9.47 4.07 -35.97
N LYS A 11 -10.38 3.92 -34.99
CA LYS A 11 -10.23 4.52 -33.66
C LYS A 11 -9.09 3.80 -32.92
N CYS A 12 -7.98 4.49 -32.66
CA CYS A 12 -6.88 3.99 -31.82
C CYS A 12 -7.15 4.23 -30.33
N VAL A 13 -6.64 3.35 -29.46
CA VAL A 13 -6.67 3.55 -28.00
C VAL A 13 -5.74 4.71 -27.65
N LYS A 14 -6.26 5.73 -26.94
CA LYS A 14 -5.46 6.83 -26.41
C LYS A 14 -5.23 6.60 -24.92
N ILE A 15 -3.97 6.63 -24.50
CA ILE A 15 -3.58 6.38 -23.11
C ILE A 15 -2.96 7.65 -22.53
N LEU A 16 -3.60 8.18 -21.49
CA LEU A 16 -3.04 9.19 -20.62
C LEU A 16 -1.90 8.59 -19.81
N SER A 17 -0.75 9.26 -19.83
CA SER A 17 0.43 8.80 -19.13
C SER A 17 0.31 8.94 -17.62
N ASP A 18 0.76 7.93 -16.89
CA ASP A 18 0.88 7.93 -15.43
C ASP A 18 2.08 8.77 -14.92
N HIS A 19 2.84 9.38 -15.83
CA HIS A 19 3.89 10.33 -15.48
C HIS A 19 3.32 11.54 -14.74
N PRO A 20 4.10 12.12 -13.79
CA PRO A 20 3.74 13.38 -13.15
C PRO A 20 3.64 14.48 -14.19
N GLU A 21 2.59 15.31 -14.08
CA GLU A 21 2.41 16.46 -14.99
C GLU A 21 3.57 17.44 -14.90
N GLU A 22 3.87 18.07 -16.03
CA GLU A 22 4.91 19.08 -16.15
C GLU A 22 4.37 20.48 -15.85
N GLN A 23 3.06 20.71 -16.03
CA GLN A 23 2.44 22.02 -15.81
C GLN A 23 1.59 22.07 -14.53
N ASN A 24 1.76 23.14 -13.77
CA ASN A 24 1.21 23.29 -12.41
C ASN A 24 -0.28 23.67 -12.41
N VAL A 25 -0.75 24.25 -13.52
CA VAL A 25 -2.08 24.86 -13.68
C VAL A 25 -3.19 23.81 -13.65
N GLU A 26 -2.83 22.55 -13.86
CA GLU A 26 -3.76 21.44 -14.06
C GLU A 26 -4.49 20.99 -12.79
N PHE A 27 -3.94 21.24 -11.60
CA PHE A 27 -4.54 20.80 -10.33
C PHE A 27 -4.57 21.89 -9.26
N GLY A 28 -4.61 23.17 -9.68
CA GLY A 28 -4.70 24.29 -8.74
C GLY A 28 -3.45 24.50 -7.87
N PHE A 29 -2.29 23.96 -8.27
CA PHE A 29 -1.07 24.03 -7.46
C PHE A 29 -0.34 25.38 -7.51
N SER A 30 -0.77 26.32 -8.34
CA SER A 30 -0.09 27.61 -8.58
C SER A 30 0.18 28.38 -7.28
N ALA A 31 -0.81 28.50 -6.40
CA ALA A 31 -0.67 29.20 -5.13
C ALA A 31 0.35 28.51 -4.20
N TYR A 32 0.32 27.18 -4.13
CA TYR A 32 1.26 26.40 -3.30
C TYR A 32 2.68 26.48 -3.84
N VAL A 33 2.84 26.40 -5.17
CA VAL A 33 4.14 26.50 -5.84
C VAL A 33 4.75 27.86 -5.60
N LYS A 34 3.98 28.93 -5.83
CA LYS A 34 4.45 30.30 -5.57
C LYS A 34 4.87 30.46 -4.12
N THR A 35 4.02 30.05 -3.17
CA THR A 35 4.28 30.18 -1.73
C THR A 35 5.55 29.44 -1.30
N ILE A 36 5.71 28.19 -1.73
CA ILE A 36 6.89 27.38 -1.36
C ILE A 36 8.15 27.89 -2.07
N ALA A 37 8.06 28.27 -3.33
CA ALA A 37 9.18 28.85 -4.07
C ALA A 37 9.61 30.21 -3.48
N ASP A 38 8.65 31.06 -3.09
CA ASP A 38 8.92 32.33 -2.39
C ASP A 38 9.57 32.05 -1.03
N LEU A 39 9.08 31.08 -0.26
CA LEU A 39 9.67 30.68 1.02
C LEU A 39 11.15 30.25 0.88
N ILE A 40 11.47 29.51 -0.18
CA ILE A 40 12.84 29.06 -0.47
C ILE A 40 13.72 30.24 -0.90
N ALA A 41 13.23 31.06 -1.83
CA ALA A 41 13.99 32.15 -2.43
C ALA A 41 14.11 33.39 -1.53
N PHE A 42 13.23 33.60 -0.56
CA PHE A 42 13.27 34.77 0.31
C PHE A 42 14.49 34.71 1.25
N ASN A 43 15.37 35.69 1.15
CA ASN A 43 16.69 35.64 1.78
C ASN A 43 16.70 35.88 3.29
N ASN A 44 15.61 36.43 3.85
CA ASN A 44 15.40 36.51 5.30
C ASN A 44 15.10 35.14 5.93
N ASN A 45 14.67 34.15 5.15
CA ASN A 45 14.51 32.78 5.66
C ASN A 45 15.89 32.12 5.74
N LYS A 46 16.40 31.97 6.96
CA LYS A 46 17.73 31.42 7.20
C LYS A 46 17.80 29.92 6.90
N THR A 47 18.92 29.52 6.32
CA THR A 47 19.27 28.14 5.98
C THR A 47 20.20 27.54 7.04
N PRO A 48 20.27 26.20 7.14
CA PRO A 48 19.49 25.21 6.40
C PRO A 48 18.08 25.00 6.95
N PHE A 49 17.18 24.55 6.08
CA PHE A 49 15.89 24.00 6.49
C PHE A 49 15.38 22.97 5.48
N THR A 50 14.45 22.15 5.93
CA THR A 50 13.82 21.09 5.16
C THR A 50 12.31 21.29 5.12
N ILE A 51 11.75 21.14 3.92
CA ILE A 51 10.33 21.13 3.64
C ILE A 51 9.88 19.69 3.36
N GLY A 52 8.94 19.17 4.13
CA GLY A 52 8.28 17.90 3.88
C GLY A 52 6.97 18.09 3.12
N ILE A 53 6.88 17.57 1.90
CA ILE A 53 5.65 17.53 1.10
C ILE A 53 5.04 16.13 1.24
N TYR A 54 3.93 16.06 1.98
CA TYR A 54 3.27 14.81 2.35
C TYR A 54 1.94 14.59 1.64
N GLY A 55 1.63 13.33 1.35
CA GLY A 55 0.37 12.94 0.72
C GLY A 55 0.38 11.47 0.31
N SER A 56 -0.80 10.88 0.14
CA SER A 56 -0.94 9.48 -0.28
C SER A 56 -0.39 9.24 -1.70
N TRP A 57 -0.30 7.99 -2.12
CA TRP A 57 0.19 7.65 -3.46
C TRP A 57 -0.72 8.19 -4.56
N GLY A 58 -0.14 8.81 -5.60
CA GLY A 58 -0.88 9.37 -6.75
C GLY A 58 -1.52 10.74 -6.54
N THR A 59 -1.36 11.36 -5.36
CA THR A 59 -1.97 12.67 -5.02
C THR A 59 -1.36 13.90 -5.71
N GLY A 60 -0.18 13.77 -6.31
CA GLY A 60 0.48 14.87 -7.04
C GLY A 60 1.76 15.42 -6.40
N LYS A 61 2.30 14.82 -5.34
CA LYS A 61 3.56 15.26 -4.68
C LYS A 61 4.70 15.55 -5.65
N THR A 62 5.04 14.58 -6.51
CA THR A 62 6.12 14.74 -7.51
C THR A 62 5.80 15.87 -8.50
N THR A 63 4.54 16.02 -8.93
CA THR A 63 4.12 17.13 -9.79
C THR A 63 4.34 18.46 -9.09
N LEU A 64 3.90 18.63 -7.84
CA LEU A 64 4.14 19.83 -7.04
C LEU A 64 5.64 20.11 -6.84
N MET A 65 6.45 19.09 -6.59
CA MET A 65 7.91 19.27 -6.42
C MET A 65 8.60 19.69 -7.71
N LYS A 66 8.31 19.05 -8.84
CA LYS A 66 8.84 19.45 -10.15
C LYS A 66 8.44 20.87 -10.50
N SER A 67 7.20 21.21 -10.19
CA SER A 67 6.58 22.51 -10.34
C SER A 67 7.33 23.61 -9.57
N ILE A 68 7.63 23.36 -8.28
CA ILE A 68 8.49 24.24 -7.46
C ILE A 68 9.89 24.34 -8.07
N LYS A 69 10.50 23.22 -8.46
CA LYS A 69 11.84 23.20 -9.08
C LYS A 69 11.87 24.09 -10.33
N GLN A 70 10.91 23.93 -11.24
CA GLN A 70 10.82 24.72 -12.46
C GLN A 70 10.63 26.21 -12.16
N SER A 71 9.82 26.55 -11.15
CA SER A 71 9.66 27.94 -10.70
C SER A 71 10.96 28.54 -10.14
N LEU A 72 11.83 27.73 -9.54
CA LEU A 72 13.13 28.15 -9.01
C LEU A 72 14.21 28.19 -10.10
N ASP A 73 14.17 27.29 -11.09
CA ASP A 73 15.14 27.26 -12.19
C ASP A 73 14.95 28.43 -13.17
N ASN A 74 13.69 28.83 -13.40
CA ASN A 74 13.33 29.96 -14.26
C ASN A 74 13.16 31.27 -13.46
N ASP A 75 13.79 31.34 -12.28
CA ASP A 75 13.55 32.40 -11.32
C ASP A 75 14.40 33.64 -11.58
N ASN A 76 13.76 34.73 -12.01
CA ASN A 76 14.40 36.03 -12.16
C ASN A 76 14.09 36.97 -10.97
N ARG A 77 13.51 36.48 -9.87
CA ARG A 77 13.19 37.29 -8.67
C ARG A 77 14.45 37.90 -8.08
N PHE A 78 15.55 37.13 -8.00
CA PHE A 78 16.84 37.62 -7.50
C PHE A 78 17.36 38.84 -8.28
N GLU A 79 17.23 38.83 -9.61
CA GLU A 79 17.67 39.95 -10.45
C GLU A 79 16.78 41.19 -10.31
N LYS A 80 15.50 40.99 -9.97
CA LYS A 80 14.48 42.05 -9.92
C LYS A 80 14.29 42.64 -8.54
N ASP A 81 14.56 41.87 -7.49
CA ASP A 81 14.27 42.23 -6.12
C ASP A 81 15.30 41.61 -5.16
N PRO A 82 16.12 42.44 -4.50
CA PRO A 82 17.23 41.99 -3.66
C PRO A 82 16.78 41.30 -2.37
N GLN A 83 15.47 41.22 -2.08
CA GLN A 83 14.94 40.42 -0.97
C GLN A 83 14.92 38.90 -1.28
N TYR A 84 15.12 38.52 -2.53
CA TYR A 84 15.26 37.12 -2.93
C TYR A 84 16.74 36.75 -3.08
N ARG A 85 17.03 35.45 -3.17
CA ARG A 85 18.36 34.87 -3.40
C ARG A 85 18.37 33.93 -4.60
N LEU A 86 19.53 33.75 -5.21
CA LEU A 86 19.69 32.81 -6.32
C LEU A 86 19.42 31.37 -5.86
N CYS A 87 18.60 30.63 -6.60
CA CYS A 87 18.29 29.23 -6.30
C CYS A 87 18.90 28.32 -7.36
N LYS A 88 19.73 27.37 -6.94
CA LYS A 88 20.22 26.28 -7.80
C LYS A 88 19.62 24.96 -7.33
N THR A 89 19.11 24.14 -8.25
CA THR A 89 18.30 22.97 -7.86
C THR A 89 18.94 21.64 -8.26
N VAL A 90 18.83 20.64 -7.38
CA VAL A 90 19.29 19.26 -7.61
C VAL A 90 18.11 18.31 -7.39
N TRP A 91 17.90 17.37 -8.31
CA TRP A 91 16.87 16.33 -8.18
C TRP A 91 17.47 14.96 -7.88
N PHE A 92 17.11 14.40 -6.73
CA PHE A 92 17.58 13.10 -6.25
C PHE A 92 16.41 12.11 -6.12
N GLN A 93 16.45 11.03 -6.92
CA GLN A 93 15.44 9.95 -6.86
C GLN A 93 15.97 8.81 -5.99
N ALA A 94 15.49 8.72 -4.75
CA ALA A 94 16.04 7.81 -3.74
C ALA A 94 15.94 6.32 -4.14
N TRP A 95 14.89 5.93 -4.88
CA TRP A 95 14.65 4.54 -5.27
C TRP A 95 15.63 4.00 -6.33
N LYS A 96 16.19 4.87 -7.18
CA LYS A 96 17.06 4.45 -8.31
C LYS A 96 18.38 3.84 -7.87
N TYR A 97 18.79 4.04 -6.62
CA TYR A 97 20.09 3.61 -6.10
C TYR A 97 20.01 2.26 -5.38
N ASN A 98 19.23 1.32 -5.92
CA ASN A 98 18.87 0.06 -5.27
C ASN A 98 20.07 -0.81 -4.82
N ASN A 99 21.21 -0.69 -5.50
CA ASN A 99 22.39 -1.55 -5.33
C ASN A 99 23.59 -0.85 -4.66
N LYS A 100 23.45 0.41 -4.23
CA LYS A 100 24.54 1.17 -3.59
C LYS A 100 24.41 1.07 -2.07
N GLU A 101 25.45 0.57 -1.40
CA GLU A 101 25.49 0.44 0.07
C GLU A 101 25.52 1.80 0.79
N GLU A 102 25.93 2.85 0.08
CA GLU A 102 26.19 4.20 0.60
C GLU A 102 25.36 5.26 -0.14
N ILE A 103 24.20 5.61 0.42
CA ILE A 103 23.27 6.63 -0.13
C ILE A 103 23.90 8.02 -0.17
N PHE A 104 24.71 8.36 0.85
CA PHE A 104 25.45 9.61 0.93
C PHE A 104 26.31 9.83 -0.32
N ALA A 105 27.10 8.83 -0.73
CA ALA A 105 27.95 8.90 -1.92
C ALA A 105 27.13 9.13 -3.20
N ALA A 106 25.95 8.49 -3.31
CA ALA A 106 25.07 8.66 -4.45
C ALA A 106 24.46 10.07 -4.54
N LEU A 107 24.14 10.68 -3.39
CA LEU A 107 23.65 12.06 -3.32
C LEU A 107 24.74 13.05 -3.73
N ILE A 108 25.95 12.90 -3.20
CA ILE A 108 27.10 13.74 -3.57
C ILE A 108 27.42 13.63 -5.05
N GLU A 109 27.48 12.41 -5.58
CA GLU A 109 27.69 12.16 -7.01
C GLU A 109 26.63 12.89 -7.87
N LYS A 110 25.38 12.93 -7.40
CA LYS A 110 24.29 13.61 -8.11
C LYS A 110 24.43 15.13 -8.04
N ILE A 111 24.83 15.69 -6.90
CA ILE A 111 25.08 17.13 -6.73
C ILE A 111 26.21 17.58 -7.68
N PHE A 112 27.35 16.88 -7.65
CA PHE A 112 28.49 17.21 -8.51
C PHE A 112 28.14 17.11 -10.00
N LYS A 113 27.44 16.06 -10.43
CA LYS A 113 26.98 15.94 -11.81
C LYS A 113 26.07 17.10 -12.25
N THR A 114 25.26 17.64 -11.35
CA THR A 114 24.42 18.81 -11.64
C THR A 114 25.24 20.09 -11.72
N MET A 115 26.23 20.27 -10.84
CA MET A 115 27.14 21.40 -10.93
C MET A 115 28.02 21.35 -12.20
N GLU A 116 28.46 20.16 -12.62
CA GLU A 116 29.19 19.93 -13.88
C GLU A 116 28.38 20.31 -15.12
N SER A 117 27.07 20.05 -15.13
CA SER A 117 26.22 20.36 -16.28
C SER A 117 25.90 21.85 -16.43
N ASP A 118 26.06 22.64 -15.37
CA ASP A 118 25.66 24.04 -15.33
C ASP A 118 26.73 25.01 -15.87
N ASN A 119 28.03 24.65 -15.89
CA ASN A 119 29.13 25.53 -16.34
C ASN A 119 30.46 24.76 -16.59
N ASP A 120 31.38 25.34 -17.41
CA ASP A 120 32.81 24.92 -17.52
C ASP A 120 33.60 25.05 -16.19
N PHE A 121 33.00 25.72 -15.21
CA PHE A 121 33.43 25.95 -13.83
C PHE A 121 34.03 24.73 -13.13
N PHE A 122 33.51 23.53 -13.41
CA PHE A 122 34.00 22.30 -12.76
C PHE A 122 35.44 21.96 -13.16
N VAL A 123 35.91 22.39 -14.33
CA VAL A 123 37.29 22.16 -14.79
C VAL A 123 38.29 23.01 -13.99
N GLU A 124 37.97 24.28 -13.70
CA GLU A 124 38.83 25.16 -12.91
C GLU A 124 38.79 24.86 -11.41
N CYS A 125 37.60 24.59 -10.86
CA CYS A 125 37.45 24.17 -9.47
C CYS A 125 38.17 22.85 -9.20
N ARG A 126 38.14 21.89 -10.14
CA ARG A 126 38.88 20.62 -10.05
C ARG A 126 40.37 20.81 -9.78
N ILE A 127 41.04 21.75 -10.46
CA ILE A 127 42.48 22.02 -10.25
C ILE A 127 42.75 22.58 -8.85
N LYS A 128 41.86 23.41 -8.30
CA LYS A 128 41.99 24.00 -6.96
C LYS A 128 41.62 22.99 -5.85
N ILE A 129 40.55 22.21 -6.02
CA ILE A 129 40.16 21.08 -5.16
C ILE A 129 41.30 20.05 -5.09
N GLU A 130 41.91 19.71 -6.22
CA GLU A 130 43.08 18.83 -6.28
C GLU A 130 44.26 19.36 -5.46
N LYS A 131 44.50 20.68 -5.45
CA LYS A 131 45.57 21.32 -4.65
C LYS A 131 45.28 21.29 -3.15
N ILE A 132 44.05 21.60 -2.74
CA ILE A 132 43.62 21.55 -1.33
C ILE A 132 43.73 20.11 -0.81
N ILE A 133 43.22 19.13 -1.57
CA ILE A 133 43.30 17.71 -1.20
C ILE A 133 44.77 17.23 -1.13
N LYS A 134 45.64 17.65 -2.07
CA LYS A 134 47.10 17.36 -2.01
C LYS A 134 47.78 18.01 -0.80
N SER A 135 47.36 19.20 -0.37
CA SER A 135 47.96 19.92 0.76
C SER A 135 47.61 19.32 2.13
N LEU A 136 46.49 18.60 2.21
CA LEU A 136 46.05 17.87 3.40
C LEU A 136 46.76 16.50 3.55
N ASP A 137 47.67 16.17 2.63
CA ASP A 137 48.32 14.87 2.57
C ASP A 137 49.64 14.79 3.37
N LYS A 138 49.57 14.23 4.58
CA LYS A 138 50.75 13.65 5.26
C LYS A 138 50.71 12.11 5.32
N LYS A 139 49.70 11.41 4.76
CA LYS A 139 49.47 9.95 4.99
C LYS A 139 48.84 9.14 3.83
N GLY A 140 48.69 9.67 2.63
CA GLY A 140 48.28 8.95 1.42
C GLY A 140 46.77 8.77 1.19
N ILE A 141 45.90 9.51 1.91
CA ILE A 141 44.42 9.44 1.73
C ILE A 141 43.97 10.27 0.51
N ALA A 142 44.73 11.31 0.17
CA ALA A 142 44.42 12.33 -0.83
C ALA A 142 44.35 11.82 -2.28
N THR A 143 45.21 10.87 -2.67
CA THR A 143 45.27 10.35 -4.05
C THR A 143 44.02 9.58 -4.48
N SER A 144 43.29 9.00 -3.52
CA SER A 144 42.05 8.24 -3.77
C SER A 144 40.84 9.15 -3.97
N LEU A 145 40.79 10.25 -3.21
CA LEU A 145 39.75 11.28 -3.24
C LEU A 145 39.79 12.08 -4.56
N ILE A 146 41.02 12.40 -5.00
CA ILE A 146 41.28 13.03 -6.30
C ILE A 146 40.81 12.12 -7.43
N LYS A 147 41.21 10.85 -7.47
CA LYS A 147 40.73 9.90 -8.50
C LYS A 147 39.20 9.77 -8.53
N ALA A 148 38.54 9.83 -7.37
CA ALA A 148 37.08 9.72 -7.24
C ALA A 148 36.30 10.93 -7.80
N MET A 149 36.87 12.13 -7.69
CA MET A 149 36.26 13.37 -8.23
C MET A 149 36.63 13.61 -9.69
N THR A 150 37.68 12.98 -10.21
CA THR A 150 38.21 13.19 -11.57
C THR A 150 37.72 12.23 -12.66
N GLY A 151 36.83 11.29 -12.33
CA GLY A 151 36.28 10.31 -13.31
C GLY A 151 36.22 8.86 -12.86
N VAL A 152 36.39 8.55 -11.56
CA VAL A 152 36.17 7.20 -11.03
C VAL A 152 35.08 7.24 -9.97
N ASN A 153 34.15 6.30 -10.07
CA ASN A 153 33.00 6.07 -9.21
C ASN A 153 33.20 6.47 -7.72
N VAL A 154 32.58 7.58 -7.27
CA VAL A 154 32.60 8.06 -5.86
C VAL A 154 32.27 6.93 -4.88
N ASN A 155 31.40 6.00 -5.26
CA ASN A 155 31.03 4.84 -4.44
C ASN A 155 32.18 3.84 -4.23
N GLN A 156 33.15 3.77 -5.14
CA GLN A 156 34.34 2.93 -5.01
C GLN A 156 35.35 3.53 -4.01
N PHE A 157 35.38 4.86 -3.88
CA PHE A 157 36.22 5.54 -2.89
C PHE A 157 35.74 5.29 -1.46
N PHE A 158 34.44 5.51 -1.18
CA PHE A 158 33.90 5.30 0.16
C PHE A 158 33.98 3.84 0.64
N ARG A 159 33.87 2.87 -0.28
CA ARG A 159 34.09 1.44 -0.02
C ARG A 159 35.53 1.10 0.40
N ASN A 160 36.51 1.84 -0.09
CA ASN A 160 37.93 1.60 0.20
C ASN A 160 38.41 2.28 1.48
N LEU A 161 37.61 3.18 2.08
CA LEU A 161 37.95 3.84 3.35
C LEU A 161 37.76 2.90 4.53
N LYS A 162 38.80 2.71 5.35
CA LYS A 162 38.68 2.02 6.64
C LYS A 162 37.81 2.84 7.59
N HIS A 163 37.12 2.16 8.52
CA HIS A 163 36.14 2.79 9.42
C HIS A 163 36.67 3.99 10.24
N LYS A 164 37.94 3.97 10.69
CA LYS A 164 38.57 5.08 11.42
C LYS A 164 38.91 6.28 10.52
N ASP A 165 39.15 6.04 9.24
CA ASP A 165 39.50 7.09 8.26
C ASP A 165 38.24 7.81 7.72
N LYS A 166 37.05 7.22 7.90
CA LYS A 166 35.77 7.85 7.53
C LYS A 166 35.51 9.14 8.32
N LEU A 167 35.86 9.19 9.61
CA LEU A 167 35.62 10.37 10.47
C LEU A 167 36.43 11.60 10.01
N GLY A 168 37.74 11.46 9.79
CA GLY A 168 38.58 12.57 9.30
C GLY A 168 38.25 12.99 7.87
N PHE A 169 37.71 12.08 7.05
CA PHE A 169 37.19 12.43 5.73
C PHE A 169 35.97 13.36 5.82
N TYR A 170 35.06 13.13 6.78
CA TYR A 170 33.86 13.96 6.91
C TYR A 170 34.22 15.41 7.19
N ASP A 171 35.12 15.70 8.13
CA ASP A 171 35.52 17.08 8.45
C ASP A 171 36.16 17.80 7.25
N ILE A 172 37.02 17.09 6.50
CA ILE A 172 37.65 17.62 5.29
C ILE A 172 36.60 17.86 4.19
N PHE A 173 35.70 16.89 3.99
CA PHE A 173 34.62 17.00 3.02
C PHE A 173 33.68 18.15 3.36
N GLN A 174 33.37 18.36 4.64
CA GLN A 174 32.49 19.41 5.11
C GLN A 174 32.99 20.80 4.73
N ASN A 175 34.27 21.09 4.98
CA ASN A 175 34.89 22.37 4.60
C ASN A 175 34.95 22.54 3.07
N LEU A 176 35.39 21.50 2.36
CA LEU A 176 35.46 21.52 0.90
C LEU A 176 34.07 21.74 0.26
N PHE A 177 33.04 21.15 0.84
CA PHE A 177 31.68 21.26 0.34
C PHE A 177 31.08 22.66 0.55
N ASP A 178 31.40 23.32 1.67
CA ASP A 178 31.00 24.71 1.91
C ASP A 178 31.62 25.64 0.86
N ASP A 179 32.93 25.50 0.65
CA ASP A 179 33.68 26.24 -0.36
C ASP A 179 33.11 26.01 -1.78
N LEU A 180 32.76 24.76 -2.11
CA LEU A 180 32.18 24.40 -3.41
C LEU A 180 30.80 25.02 -3.61
N ILE A 181 29.92 24.94 -2.60
CA ILE A 181 28.59 25.55 -2.66
C ILE A 181 28.72 27.06 -2.81
N TRP A 182 29.56 27.70 -2.00
CA TRP A 182 29.77 29.15 -2.05
C TRP A 182 30.24 29.58 -3.45
N THR A 183 31.22 28.86 -4.01
CA THR A 183 31.78 29.22 -5.31
C THR A 183 30.76 28.96 -6.44
N TYR A 184 30.02 27.85 -6.39
CA TYR A 184 28.99 27.52 -7.36
C TYR A 184 27.82 28.53 -7.35
N LEU A 185 27.47 29.06 -6.18
CA LEU A 185 26.37 30.03 -6.03
C LEU A 185 26.78 31.46 -6.39
N ASN A 186 28.05 31.83 -6.28
CA ASN A 186 28.51 33.21 -6.51
C ASN A 186 29.15 33.45 -7.89
N ASN A 187 29.31 32.43 -8.75
CA ASN A 187 29.92 32.54 -10.10
C ASN A 187 31.25 33.33 -10.10
N SER A 188 31.98 33.36 -8.99
CA SER A 188 33.17 34.20 -8.85
C SER A 188 34.42 33.43 -9.28
N GLU A 189 35.15 33.95 -10.28
CA GLU A 189 36.48 33.44 -10.69
C GLU A 189 37.54 33.48 -9.57
N THR A 190 37.25 34.06 -8.40
CA THR A 190 38.29 34.46 -7.45
C THR A 190 38.12 33.88 -6.04
N GLU A 191 39.13 33.08 -5.67
CA GLU A 191 39.61 32.76 -4.31
C GLU A 191 38.79 31.79 -3.43
N LEU A 192 38.90 30.49 -3.73
CA LEU A 192 38.90 29.44 -2.69
C LEU A 192 40.04 29.73 -1.69
N ASN A 193 39.78 29.69 -0.38
CA ASN A 193 40.67 29.99 0.78
C ASN A 193 40.47 31.35 1.50
N LYS A 194 39.38 32.08 1.28
CA LYS A 194 38.95 33.07 2.29
C LYS A 194 38.00 32.38 3.25
N ILE A 195 38.07 32.69 4.55
CA ILE A 195 37.00 32.34 5.49
C ILE A 195 35.77 33.07 4.97
N HIS A 196 34.94 32.37 4.20
CA HIS A 196 33.72 32.94 3.67
C HIS A 196 32.79 33.09 4.87
N GLU A 197 32.37 34.33 5.18
CA GLU A 197 31.16 34.50 5.98
C GLU A 197 30.07 33.74 5.22
N ASN A 198 29.55 32.66 5.81
CA ASN A 198 28.49 31.84 5.24
C ASN A 198 27.22 32.69 5.11
N ASP A 199 27.17 33.49 4.05
CA ASP A 199 26.11 34.40 3.67
C ASP A 199 25.13 33.67 2.74
N ASP A 200 24.04 33.20 3.33
CA ASP A 200 22.95 32.52 2.64
C ASP A 200 21.96 33.48 1.97
N SER A 201 22.25 34.78 1.97
CA SER A 201 21.39 35.80 1.36
C SER A 201 21.56 35.90 -0.15
N LYS A 202 22.70 35.47 -0.70
CA LYS A 202 23.01 35.57 -2.13
C LYS A 202 22.62 34.34 -2.93
N GLY A 203 22.66 33.16 -2.31
CA GLY A 203 22.23 31.94 -2.99
C GLY A 203 22.00 30.74 -2.09
N VAL A 204 21.31 29.75 -2.64
CA VAL A 204 20.97 28.49 -1.97
C VAL A 204 20.96 27.32 -2.95
N LEU A 205 21.46 26.17 -2.51
CA LEU A 205 21.33 24.88 -3.17
C LEU A 205 20.08 24.15 -2.65
N VAL A 206 19.11 23.93 -3.53
CA VAL A 206 17.83 23.29 -3.22
C VAL A 206 17.84 21.84 -3.68
N ILE A 207 17.77 20.90 -2.75
CA ILE A 207 17.89 19.47 -3.01
C ILE A 207 16.50 18.82 -2.87
N PHE A 208 15.93 18.42 -4.00
CA PHE A 208 14.66 17.70 -4.07
C PHE A 208 14.91 16.19 -3.91
N ILE A 209 14.24 15.57 -2.93
CA ILE A 209 14.32 14.13 -2.65
C ILE A 209 12.95 13.52 -2.88
N ASP A 210 12.80 12.75 -3.96
CA ASP A 210 11.53 12.17 -4.37
C ASP A 210 11.51 10.64 -4.32
N ASP A 211 10.30 10.07 -4.35
CA ASP A 211 10.00 8.63 -4.37
C ASP A 211 10.62 7.88 -3.17
N LEU A 212 10.74 8.56 -2.02
CA LEU A 212 11.22 7.95 -0.78
C LEU A 212 10.28 6.84 -0.31
N ASP A 213 8.97 7.00 -0.57
CA ASP A 213 7.93 6.01 -0.29
C ASP A 213 8.03 4.72 -1.12
N ARG A 214 8.86 4.69 -2.17
CA ARG A 214 9.14 3.48 -2.96
C ARG A 214 10.38 2.71 -2.47
N CYS A 215 11.09 3.24 -1.48
CA CYS A 215 12.31 2.63 -0.96
C CYS A 215 12.02 1.58 0.12
N PRO A 216 12.89 0.56 0.28
CA PRO A 216 12.89 -0.28 1.48
C PRO A 216 13.12 0.57 2.75
N TYR A 217 12.54 0.19 3.89
CA TYR A 217 12.58 1.00 5.12
C TYR A 217 14.01 1.35 5.58
N LYS A 218 14.96 0.40 5.54
CA LYS A 218 16.37 0.65 5.86
C LYS A 218 16.99 1.75 5.01
N ARG A 219 16.52 1.91 3.76
CA ARG A 219 16.99 2.98 2.89
C ARG A 219 16.35 4.32 3.23
N ILE A 220 15.07 4.33 3.58
CA ILE A 220 14.40 5.54 4.05
C ILE A 220 15.19 6.15 5.21
N ILE A 221 15.55 5.33 6.19
CA ILE A 221 16.37 5.73 7.34
C ILE A 221 17.72 6.30 6.87
N LYS A 222 18.47 5.56 6.04
CA LYS A 222 19.76 6.02 5.50
C LYS A 222 19.67 7.35 4.74
N VAL A 223 18.58 7.59 4.00
CA VAL A 223 18.36 8.87 3.31
C VAL A 223 18.12 9.99 4.33
N LEU A 224 17.30 9.76 5.36
CA LEU A 224 17.04 10.74 6.41
C LEU A 224 18.31 11.05 7.23
N GLU A 225 19.09 10.03 7.58
CA GLU A 225 20.41 10.19 8.21
C GLU A 225 21.38 10.96 7.32
N THR A 226 21.35 10.70 6.00
CA THR A 226 22.13 11.45 5.01
C THR A 226 21.74 12.92 5.02
N ILE A 227 20.44 13.25 5.01
CA ILE A 227 19.95 14.63 5.08
C ILE A 227 20.42 15.31 6.35
N LYS A 228 20.34 14.62 7.50
CA LYS A 228 20.80 15.14 8.79
C LYS A 228 22.27 15.59 8.76
N LEU A 229 23.14 14.93 8.00
CA LEU A 229 24.55 15.33 7.84
C LEU A 229 24.73 16.66 7.09
N PHE A 230 23.73 17.12 6.35
CA PHE A 230 23.72 18.42 5.67
C PHE A 230 22.95 19.48 6.45
N MET A 231 22.34 19.15 7.60
CA MET A 231 21.54 20.10 8.39
C MET A 231 22.38 21.10 9.18
N ASP A 232 23.70 20.99 9.12
CA ASP A 232 24.62 22.01 9.63
C ASP A 232 25.18 22.89 8.48
N LYS A 233 24.73 22.66 7.24
CA LYS A 233 25.21 23.37 6.04
C LYS A 233 24.36 24.58 5.71
N LYS A 234 24.92 25.75 5.91
CA LYS A 234 24.33 26.99 5.38
C LYS A 234 24.26 26.93 3.85
N SER A 235 23.29 27.63 3.29
CA SER A 235 22.99 27.64 1.85
C SER A 235 22.49 26.30 1.29
N CYS A 236 21.97 25.39 2.13
CA CYS A 236 21.26 24.18 1.71
C CYS A 236 19.78 24.22 2.11
N VAL A 237 18.89 23.85 1.20
CA VAL A 237 17.47 23.59 1.49
C VAL A 237 17.07 22.23 0.94
N PHE A 238 16.35 21.44 1.73
CA PHE A 238 15.84 20.14 1.30
C PHE A 238 14.34 20.18 1.07
N VAL A 239 13.87 19.55 0.00
CA VAL A 239 12.43 19.37 -0.27
C VAL A 239 12.16 17.88 -0.44
N ILE A 240 11.45 17.28 0.51
CA ILE A 240 11.23 15.83 0.58
C ILE A 240 9.80 15.50 0.19
N GLY A 241 9.62 14.69 -0.87
CA GLY A 241 8.33 14.13 -1.25
C GLY A 241 8.17 12.71 -0.71
N ALA A 242 7.17 12.49 0.15
CA ALA A 242 6.92 11.17 0.71
C ALA A 242 5.49 10.99 1.23
N ALA A 243 5.10 9.74 1.50
CA ALA A 243 3.93 9.49 2.34
C ALA A 243 4.39 9.46 3.81
N ASN A 244 3.84 10.36 4.64
CA ASN A 244 4.26 10.50 6.04
C ASN A 244 4.19 9.15 6.78
N GLU A 245 3.07 8.43 6.62
CA GLU A 245 2.86 7.09 7.20
C GLU A 245 3.96 6.08 6.86
N ILE A 246 4.52 6.14 5.64
CA ILE A 246 5.58 5.23 5.21
C ILE A 246 6.90 5.58 5.89
N ILE A 247 7.20 6.87 6.06
CA ILE A 247 8.40 7.32 6.79
C ILE A 247 8.27 6.99 8.28
N THR A 248 7.17 7.37 8.92
CA THR A 248 6.95 7.09 10.35
C THR A 248 7.05 5.60 10.63
N ARG A 249 6.45 4.76 9.78
CA ARG A 249 6.56 3.30 9.87
C ARG A 249 7.99 2.82 9.66
N ALA A 250 8.76 3.41 8.74
CA ALA A 250 10.14 3.03 8.53
C ALA A 250 11.01 3.32 9.77
N LEU A 251 10.83 4.49 10.39
CA LEU A 251 11.54 4.89 11.61
C LEU A 251 11.14 4.04 12.81
N ALA A 252 9.85 3.73 12.98
CA ALA A 252 9.36 2.88 14.06
C ALA A 252 9.89 1.42 14.00
N LEU A 253 10.39 0.98 12.83
CA LEU A 253 11.01 -0.34 12.66
C LEU A 253 12.50 -0.36 13.06
N GLU A 254 13.12 0.80 13.28
CA GLU A 254 14.53 0.91 13.66
C GLU A 254 14.64 1.18 15.16
N GLU A 255 15.37 0.33 15.88
CA GLU A 255 15.46 0.37 17.34
C GLU A 255 15.93 1.74 17.87
N THR A 256 16.86 2.39 17.16
CA THR A 256 17.39 3.71 17.46
C THR A 256 16.33 4.82 17.48
N TYR A 257 15.29 4.72 16.65
CA TYR A 257 14.30 5.79 16.43
C TYR A 257 12.90 5.41 16.91
N LYS A 258 12.74 4.20 17.46
CA LYS A 258 11.48 3.55 17.80
C LYS A 258 10.56 4.40 18.69
N ASP A 259 11.12 5.01 19.73
CA ASP A 259 10.36 5.77 20.72
C ASP A 259 10.35 7.29 20.43
N ASN A 260 11.16 7.75 19.48
CA ASN A 260 11.37 9.17 19.15
C ASN A 260 11.23 9.45 17.63
N ALA A 261 10.44 8.65 16.91
CA ALA A 261 10.31 8.77 15.45
C ALA A 261 9.70 10.13 15.05
N SER A 262 8.75 10.63 15.84
CA SER A 262 8.17 11.98 15.66
C SER A 262 9.24 13.04 15.88
N ASP A 263 9.96 12.98 17.00
CA ASP A 263 11.05 13.91 17.35
C ASP A 263 12.16 13.92 16.29
N PHE A 264 12.48 12.75 15.72
CA PHE A 264 13.47 12.64 14.65
C PHE A 264 12.99 13.35 13.38
N MET A 265 11.71 13.19 13.04
CA MET A 265 11.11 13.88 11.90
C MET A 265 10.99 15.39 12.13
N GLU A 266 10.61 15.84 13.33
CA GLU A 266 10.58 17.26 13.70
C GLU A 266 11.98 17.89 13.66
N LYS A 267 13.00 17.14 14.08
CA LYS A 267 14.40 17.58 13.97
C LYS A 267 14.87 17.69 12.53
N ILE A 268 14.36 16.86 11.62
CA ILE A 268 14.78 16.87 10.21
C ILE A 268 13.96 17.84 9.37
N VAL A 269 12.64 17.90 9.58
CA VAL A 269 11.67 18.62 8.76
C VAL A 269 11.10 19.79 9.54
N GLN A 270 11.52 21.01 9.19
CA GLN A 270 11.10 22.24 9.87
C GLN A 270 9.78 22.77 9.33
N VAL A 271 9.48 22.54 8.05
CA VAL A 271 8.25 22.99 7.39
C VAL A 271 7.51 21.79 6.83
N THR A 272 6.27 21.60 7.25
CA THR A 272 5.43 20.51 6.74
C THR A 272 4.30 21.04 5.87
N PHE A 273 4.13 20.44 4.70
CA PHE A 273 3.04 20.74 3.77
C PHE A 273 2.31 19.44 3.43
N ASN A 274 1.11 19.28 3.98
CA ASN A 274 0.21 18.19 3.64
C ASN A 274 -0.56 18.58 2.39
N LEU A 275 -0.33 17.87 1.29
CA LEU A 275 -0.98 18.12 0.01
C LEU A 275 -2.49 17.95 0.18
N PRO A 276 -3.30 19.00 -0.06
CA PRO A 276 -4.74 18.91 0.09
C PRO A 276 -5.34 18.00 -0.98
N LYS A 277 -6.55 17.52 -0.73
CA LYS A 277 -7.37 16.88 -1.76
C LYS A 277 -7.66 17.90 -2.86
N ILE A 278 -7.59 17.46 -4.11
CA ILE A 278 -7.86 18.35 -5.24
C ILE A 278 -9.36 18.67 -5.27
N PRO A 279 -9.73 19.97 -5.29
CA PRO A 279 -11.09 20.45 -5.45
C PRO A 279 -11.76 19.97 -6.74
N GLU A 280 -13.08 19.98 -6.76
CA GLU A 280 -13.86 19.62 -7.94
C GLU A 280 -13.58 20.54 -9.13
N ASP A 281 -13.51 21.85 -8.91
CA ASP A 281 -13.24 22.84 -9.97
C ASP A 281 -11.89 22.62 -10.66
N ASP A 282 -10.88 22.18 -9.91
CA ASP A 282 -9.57 21.86 -10.45
C ASP A 282 -9.61 20.57 -11.29
N PHE A 283 -10.38 19.56 -10.86
CA PHE A 283 -10.64 18.37 -11.69
C PHE A 283 -11.40 18.71 -12.97
N GLN A 284 -12.39 19.61 -12.90
CA GLN A 284 -13.11 20.09 -14.08
C GLN A 284 -12.17 20.82 -15.04
N THR A 285 -11.29 21.69 -14.50
CA THR A 285 -10.30 22.43 -15.28
C THR A 285 -9.32 21.49 -15.99
N TYR A 286 -8.85 20.46 -15.28
CA TYR A 286 -8.02 19.41 -15.87
C TYR A 286 -8.73 18.68 -17.01
N ILE A 287 -9.95 18.21 -16.77
CA ILE A 287 -10.73 17.42 -17.75
C ILE A 287 -11.02 18.26 -19.00
N LYS A 288 -11.37 19.55 -18.85
CA LYS A 288 -11.61 20.48 -19.97
C LYS A 288 -10.40 20.67 -20.89
N LYS A 289 -9.18 20.45 -20.40
CA LYS A 289 -7.96 20.51 -21.22
C LYS A 289 -7.67 19.23 -22.00
N LEU A 290 -8.34 18.13 -21.69
CA LEU A 290 -8.13 16.87 -22.40
C LEU A 290 -8.85 16.94 -23.77
N GLU A 291 -8.15 17.41 -24.80
CA GLU A 291 -8.65 17.72 -26.17
C GLU A 291 -9.39 16.56 -26.89
N ASP A 292 -9.39 15.35 -26.34
CA ASP A 292 -9.77 14.10 -27.03
C ASP A 292 -10.98 13.35 -26.43
N TYR A 293 -11.52 13.82 -25.31
CA TYR A 293 -12.70 13.21 -24.71
C TYR A 293 -13.92 14.07 -25.07
N SER A 294 -15.11 13.46 -25.21
CA SER A 294 -16.36 14.22 -25.17
C SER A 294 -16.54 14.77 -23.75
N ILE A 295 -15.85 15.90 -23.50
CA ILE A 295 -15.64 16.54 -22.20
C ILE A 295 -16.97 16.79 -21.49
N GLU A 296 -18.01 17.16 -22.24
CA GLU A 296 -19.34 17.51 -21.73
C GLU A 296 -19.99 16.34 -20.96
N GLU A 297 -19.98 15.12 -21.51
CA GLU A 297 -20.55 13.92 -20.87
C GLU A 297 -19.78 13.54 -19.58
N ILE A 298 -18.48 13.81 -19.53
CA ILE A 298 -17.66 13.55 -18.33
C ILE A 298 -18.00 14.56 -17.23
N LEU A 299 -18.07 15.85 -17.60
CA LEU A 299 -18.35 16.94 -16.69
C LEU A 299 -19.71 16.77 -16.00
N GLU A 300 -20.73 16.27 -16.71
CA GLU A 300 -22.06 15.99 -16.14
C GLU A 300 -22.06 14.91 -15.04
N HIS A 301 -21.05 14.04 -15.03
CA HIS A 301 -20.92 12.94 -14.08
C HIS A 301 -19.85 13.17 -13.00
N ILE A 302 -19.16 14.31 -13.01
CA ILE A 302 -18.09 14.63 -12.06
C ILE A 302 -18.52 14.51 -10.58
N PRO A 303 -19.70 14.99 -10.16
CA PRO A 303 -20.12 14.88 -8.75
C PRO A 303 -20.19 13.42 -8.26
N ILE A 304 -20.55 12.48 -9.15
CA ILE A 304 -20.60 11.04 -8.85
C ILE A 304 -19.21 10.41 -8.99
N LEU A 305 -18.40 10.91 -9.93
CA LEU A 305 -17.06 10.40 -10.24
C LEU A 305 -16.02 10.74 -9.16
N ILE A 306 -15.98 11.97 -8.64
CA ILE A 306 -14.95 12.42 -7.69
C ILE A 306 -14.84 11.52 -6.44
N PRO A 307 -15.95 11.15 -5.76
CA PRO A 307 -15.91 10.24 -4.62
C PRO A 307 -15.28 8.88 -4.97
N VAL A 308 -15.58 8.35 -6.16
CA VAL A 308 -15.04 7.08 -6.67
C VAL A 308 -13.53 7.19 -6.87
N LEU A 309 -13.08 8.32 -7.42
CA LEU A 309 -11.66 8.60 -7.66
C LEU A 309 -10.89 8.98 -6.39
N LYS A 310 -11.58 9.25 -5.27
CA LYS A 310 -11.02 9.70 -3.99
C LYS A 310 -10.18 10.97 -4.11
N ASN A 311 -10.60 11.90 -5.00
CA ASN A 311 -9.88 13.13 -5.30
C ASN A 311 -8.41 12.89 -5.70
N ASN A 312 -8.13 11.80 -6.44
CA ASN A 312 -6.78 11.40 -6.83
C ASN A 312 -6.59 11.50 -8.37
N PRO A 313 -5.66 12.33 -8.86
CA PRO A 313 -5.39 12.52 -10.29
C PRO A 313 -5.05 11.24 -11.05
N ARG A 314 -4.26 10.36 -10.43
CA ARG A 314 -3.88 9.09 -11.07
C ARG A 314 -5.10 8.20 -11.25
N ASN A 315 -6.02 8.19 -10.28
CA ASN A 315 -7.25 7.42 -10.42
C ASN A 315 -8.10 7.98 -11.57
N LEU A 316 -8.17 9.30 -11.76
CA LEU A 316 -8.84 9.90 -12.91
C LEU A 316 -8.22 9.43 -14.24
N LYS A 317 -6.90 9.56 -14.40
CA LYS A 317 -6.19 9.11 -15.61
C LYS A 317 -6.46 7.64 -15.92
N ARG A 318 -6.37 6.78 -14.91
CA ARG A 318 -6.65 5.34 -15.05
C ARG A 318 -8.10 5.07 -15.45
N PHE A 319 -9.04 5.79 -14.83
CA PHE A 319 -10.45 5.68 -15.15
C PHE A 319 -10.75 6.06 -16.61
N LEU A 320 -10.16 7.17 -17.09
CA LEU A 320 -10.29 7.61 -18.48
C LEU A 320 -9.61 6.66 -19.48
N ASN A 321 -8.44 6.12 -19.13
CA ASN A 321 -7.75 5.10 -19.93
C ASN A 321 -8.58 3.83 -20.10
N ASP A 322 -9.21 3.38 -19.01
CA ASP A 322 -10.07 2.19 -19.05
C ASP A 322 -11.27 2.42 -19.98
N ILE A 323 -11.86 3.63 -19.97
CA ILE A 323 -12.96 4.00 -20.87
C ILE A 323 -12.47 4.07 -22.32
N SER A 324 -11.33 4.70 -22.61
CA SER A 324 -10.77 4.74 -23.97
C SER A 324 -10.53 3.33 -24.52
N LEU A 325 -10.05 2.42 -23.68
CA LEU A 325 -9.89 1.01 -24.05
C LEU A 325 -11.24 0.34 -24.34
N MET A 326 -12.25 0.54 -23.49
CA MET A 326 -13.59 -0.02 -23.69
C MET A 326 -14.23 0.50 -24.99
N GLU A 327 -14.12 1.80 -25.29
CA GLU A 327 -14.64 2.42 -26.51
C GLU A 327 -14.06 1.78 -27.78
N VAL A 328 -12.74 1.59 -27.82
CA VAL A 328 -12.07 1.01 -28.99
C VAL A 328 -12.36 -0.49 -29.11
N LEU A 329 -12.46 -1.22 -28.00
CA LEU A 329 -12.88 -2.62 -28.01
C LEU A 329 -14.30 -2.78 -28.57
N LEU A 330 -15.23 -1.90 -28.21
CA LEU A 330 -16.59 -1.88 -28.76
C LEU A 330 -16.61 -1.56 -30.24
N ALA A 331 -15.87 -0.52 -30.65
CA ALA A 331 -15.75 -0.12 -32.04
C ALA A 331 -15.21 -1.28 -32.91
N ASN A 332 -14.17 -1.98 -32.44
CA ASN A 332 -13.58 -3.14 -33.12
C ASN A 332 -14.53 -4.34 -33.17
N LYS A 333 -15.40 -4.51 -32.17
CA LYS A 333 -16.49 -5.49 -32.19
C LYS A 333 -17.70 -5.04 -33.01
N LYS A 334 -17.67 -3.84 -33.61
CA LYS A 334 -18.80 -3.20 -34.31
C LYS A 334 -20.04 -3.03 -33.43
N VAL A 335 -19.85 -2.92 -32.12
CA VAL A 335 -20.89 -2.65 -31.14
C VAL A 335 -20.91 -1.15 -30.88
N LYS A 336 -22.08 -0.52 -31.00
CA LYS A 336 -22.27 0.88 -30.61
C LYS A 336 -22.92 0.91 -29.23
N ILE A 337 -22.25 1.58 -28.29
CA ILE A 337 -22.80 1.91 -26.97
C ILE A 337 -22.53 3.39 -26.75
N GLU A 338 -23.50 4.09 -26.17
CA GLU A 338 -23.34 5.48 -25.76
C GLU A 338 -22.19 5.62 -24.74
N LYS A 339 -21.39 6.66 -24.87
CA LYS A 339 -20.22 6.85 -24.01
C LYS A 339 -20.61 7.14 -22.56
N SER A 340 -21.71 7.87 -22.35
CA SER A 340 -22.32 8.08 -21.02
C SER A 340 -22.55 6.76 -20.28
N TYR A 341 -23.00 5.71 -20.97
CA TYR A 341 -23.18 4.38 -20.38
C TYR A 341 -21.85 3.73 -20.00
N LEU A 342 -20.78 3.94 -20.77
CA LEU A 342 -19.44 3.47 -20.39
C LEU A 342 -18.94 4.15 -19.11
N PHE A 343 -19.18 5.44 -18.96
CA PHE A 343 -18.85 6.21 -17.74
C PHE A 343 -19.60 5.69 -16.52
N LEU A 344 -20.93 5.64 -16.61
CA LEU A 344 -21.79 5.16 -15.52
C LEU A 344 -21.47 3.71 -15.16
N TRP A 345 -21.27 2.86 -16.16
CA TRP A 345 -20.87 1.47 -15.94
C TRP A 345 -19.50 1.35 -15.28
N LYS A 346 -18.52 2.17 -15.67
CA LYS A 346 -17.20 2.20 -15.04
C LYS A 346 -17.26 2.67 -13.59
N ILE A 347 -18.18 3.57 -13.26
CA ILE A 347 -18.50 3.96 -11.87
C ILE A 347 -19.05 2.75 -11.09
N ILE A 348 -20.02 2.02 -11.68
CA ILE A 348 -20.55 0.77 -11.11
C ILE A 348 -19.41 -0.22 -10.84
N GLU A 349 -18.50 -0.39 -11.80
CA GLU A 349 -17.36 -1.29 -11.68
C GLU A 349 -16.41 -0.90 -10.54
N SER A 350 -16.13 0.39 -10.42
CA SER A 350 -15.14 0.89 -9.48
C SER A 350 -15.65 0.92 -8.04
N ARG A 351 -16.96 1.12 -7.82
CA ARG A 351 -17.55 1.31 -6.49
C ARG A 351 -18.46 0.18 -6.03
N PHE A 352 -19.20 -0.44 -6.94
CA PHE A 352 -20.27 -1.40 -6.62
C PHE A 352 -19.90 -2.82 -7.04
N SER A 353 -18.68 -3.26 -6.71
CA SER A 353 -18.17 -4.61 -7.05
C SER A 353 -19.05 -5.77 -6.55
N GLY A 354 -19.79 -5.56 -5.45
CA GLY A 354 -20.77 -6.52 -4.93
C GLY A 354 -21.96 -6.70 -5.88
N PHE A 355 -22.47 -5.58 -6.39
CA PHE A 355 -23.56 -5.56 -7.37
C PHE A 355 -23.13 -6.24 -8.67
N LEU A 356 -21.94 -5.93 -9.19
CA LEU A 356 -21.41 -6.62 -10.38
C LEU A 356 -21.27 -8.13 -10.19
N ARG A 357 -20.77 -8.58 -9.03
CA ARG A 357 -20.66 -10.02 -8.73
C ARG A 357 -22.03 -10.67 -8.68
N PHE A 358 -23.03 -9.97 -8.13
CA PHE A 358 -24.41 -10.42 -8.15
C PHE A 358 -24.93 -10.58 -9.57
N ILE A 359 -24.79 -9.56 -10.43
CA ILE A 359 -25.19 -9.62 -11.84
C ILE A 359 -24.55 -10.83 -12.54
N LYS A 360 -23.22 -11.01 -12.42
CA LYS A 360 -22.50 -12.11 -13.07
C LYS A 360 -22.89 -13.52 -12.58
N LYS A 361 -23.40 -13.68 -11.35
CA LYS A 361 -23.79 -15.01 -10.80
C LYS A 361 -24.92 -15.68 -11.58
N ASN A 362 -25.82 -14.89 -12.15
CA ASN A 362 -26.86 -15.35 -13.06
C ASN A 362 -27.07 -14.26 -14.10
N GLU A 363 -26.08 -14.09 -14.97
CA GLU A 363 -25.99 -12.96 -15.91
C GLU A 363 -27.31 -12.74 -16.66
N HIS A 364 -27.78 -13.73 -17.41
CA HIS A 364 -29.03 -13.58 -18.17
C HIS A 364 -30.27 -13.35 -17.30
N GLY A 365 -30.39 -14.01 -16.14
CA GLY A 365 -31.55 -13.86 -15.26
C GLY A 365 -31.58 -12.50 -14.56
N ASN A 366 -30.45 -12.07 -14.02
CA ASN A 366 -30.32 -10.82 -13.28
C ASN A 366 -30.35 -9.62 -14.22
N ILE A 367 -29.76 -9.70 -15.42
CA ILE A 367 -29.92 -8.70 -16.47
C ILE A 367 -31.40 -8.55 -16.84
N LYS A 368 -32.13 -9.66 -17.02
CA LYS A 368 -33.55 -9.61 -17.36
C LYS A 368 -34.38 -8.93 -16.26
N ILE A 369 -34.06 -9.17 -14.99
CA ILE A 369 -34.73 -8.53 -13.85
C ILE A 369 -34.36 -7.04 -13.77
N MET A 370 -33.08 -6.71 -13.96
CA MET A 370 -32.61 -5.32 -14.03
C MET A 370 -33.30 -4.54 -15.15
N GLN A 371 -33.42 -5.12 -16.33
CA GLN A 371 -34.12 -4.50 -17.45
C GLN A 371 -35.59 -4.28 -17.12
N LYS A 372 -36.28 -5.25 -16.49
CA LYS A 372 -37.66 -5.08 -16.04
C LYS A 372 -37.80 -3.94 -15.03
N ILE A 373 -36.84 -3.77 -14.12
CA ILE A 373 -36.83 -2.68 -13.14
C ILE A 373 -36.66 -1.33 -13.86
N ILE A 374 -35.68 -1.23 -14.76
CA ILE A 374 -35.43 -0.03 -15.57
C ILE A 374 -36.65 0.33 -16.43
N ASP A 375 -37.23 -0.66 -17.13
CA ASP A 375 -38.38 -0.48 -18.03
C ASP A 375 -39.67 -0.13 -17.28
N SER A 376 -39.80 -0.56 -16.02
CA SER A 376 -40.98 -0.25 -15.19
C SER A 376 -41.03 1.20 -14.71
N HIS A 377 -39.90 1.91 -14.76
CA HIS A 377 -39.79 3.31 -14.40
C HIS A 377 -40.16 4.20 -15.61
N LYS A 378 -41.15 5.08 -15.45
CA LYS A 378 -41.66 5.92 -16.55
C LYS A 378 -40.65 7.02 -16.92
N LYS A 379 -40.47 7.25 -18.23
CA LYS A 379 -39.48 8.18 -18.80
C LYS A 379 -39.55 9.64 -18.33
N ASP A 380 -40.70 10.11 -17.81
CA ASP A 380 -41.03 11.53 -17.60
C ASP A 380 -41.14 11.97 -16.12
N THR A 381 -40.77 11.13 -15.15
CA THR A 381 -40.75 11.50 -13.73
C THR A 381 -39.33 11.86 -13.28
N ASN A 382 -39.18 12.97 -12.54
CA ASN A 382 -37.91 13.33 -11.87
C ASN A 382 -37.60 12.45 -10.65
N ASP A 383 -38.47 11.50 -10.34
CA ASP A 383 -38.32 10.58 -9.22
C ASP A 383 -37.30 9.47 -9.56
N LEU A 384 -36.60 8.96 -8.55
CA LEU A 384 -35.68 7.84 -8.71
C LEU A 384 -36.45 6.51 -8.74
N ILE A 385 -35.86 5.50 -9.36
CA ILE A 385 -36.41 4.12 -9.33
C ILE A 385 -36.70 3.70 -7.89
N ASN A 386 -37.98 3.54 -7.57
CA ASN A 386 -38.42 3.00 -6.30
C ASN A 386 -38.94 1.57 -6.48
N ILE A 387 -38.17 0.57 -6.02
CA ILE A 387 -38.58 -0.84 -6.10
C ILE A 387 -39.93 -1.10 -5.40
N ASN A 388 -40.30 -0.28 -4.40
CA ASN A 388 -41.56 -0.43 -3.70
C ASN A 388 -42.78 0.05 -4.51
N GLU A 389 -42.58 0.74 -5.63
CA GLU A 389 -43.65 1.27 -6.50
C GLU A 389 -43.81 0.46 -7.80
N ILE A 390 -42.95 -0.53 -8.02
CA ILE A 390 -43.03 -1.45 -9.16
C ILE A 390 -44.19 -2.45 -8.94
N SER A 391 -44.79 -2.95 -10.03
CA SER A 391 -45.88 -3.93 -9.97
C SER A 391 -45.55 -5.17 -9.12
N GLU A 392 -46.54 -5.70 -8.40
CA GLU A 392 -46.38 -6.87 -7.53
C GLU A 392 -45.86 -8.12 -8.27
N GLU A 393 -46.20 -8.26 -9.55
CA GLU A 393 -45.68 -9.32 -10.43
C GLU A 393 -44.16 -9.24 -10.60
N ILE A 394 -43.62 -8.03 -10.78
CA ILE A 394 -42.17 -7.84 -10.92
C ILE A 394 -41.51 -7.92 -9.55
N LYS A 395 -42.07 -7.32 -8.49
CA LYS A 395 -41.55 -7.40 -7.11
C LYS A 395 -41.35 -8.84 -6.63
N GLY A 396 -42.29 -9.74 -6.92
CA GLY A 396 -42.19 -11.16 -6.58
C GLY A 396 -41.02 -11.88 -7.26
N SER A 397 -40.50 -11.32 -8.36
CA SER A 397 -39.37 -11.88 -9.13
C SER A 397 -38.00 -11.30 -8.75
N ILE A 398 -37.95 -10.25 -7.91
CA ILE A 398 -36.70 -9.58 -7.50
C ILE A 398 -36.07 -10.36 -6.33
N PRO A 399 -34.86 -10.91 -6.47
CA PRO A 399 -34.15 -11.58 -5.37
C PRO A 399 -33.89 -10.60 -4.22
N ASP A 400 -33.96 -11.06 -2.97
CA ASP A 400 -33.74 -10.20 -1.80
C ASP A 400 -32.37 -9.52 -1.80
N ALA A 401 -31.34 -10.24 -2.29
CA ALA A 401 -30.02 -9.68 -2.49
C ALA A 401 -30.00 -8.48 -3.47
N LEU A 402 -30.88 -8.46 -4.48
CA LEU A 402 -31.02 -7.33 -5.39
C LEU A 402 -31.74 -6.17 -4.71
N LYS A 403 -32.78 -6.44 -3.91
CA LYS A 403 -33.48 -5.40 -3.12
C LYS A 403 -32.52 -4.65 -2.19
N ASP A 404 -31.56 -5.36 -1.59
CA ASP A 404 -30.55 -4.74 -0.73
C ASP A 404 -29.63 -3.76 -1.47
N PHE A 405 -29.28 -4.04 -2.73
CA PHE A 405 -28.49 -3.11 -3.54
C PHE A 405 -29.26 -1.82 -3.88
N PHE A 406 -30.56 -1.91 -4.11
CA PHE A 406 -31.41 -0.75 -4.40
C PHE A 406 -31.77 0.09 -3.16
N LYS A 407 -31.24 -0.25 -1.97
CA LYS A 407 -31.24 0.66 -0.81
C LYS A 407 -30.16 1.74 -0.91
N ASP A 408 -29.17 1.56 -1.79
CA ASP A 408 -28.11 2.53 -2.03
C ASP A 408 -28.56 3.57 -3.05
N ASN A 409 -28.89 4.78 -2.57
CA ASN A 409 -29.41 5.87 -3.40
C ASN A 409 -28.47 6.24 -4.56
N GLU A 410 -27.16 6.14 -4.39
CA GLU A 410 -26.22 6.48 -5.45
C GLU A 410 -26.21 5.41 -6.55
N LEU A 411 -26.26 4.13 -6.18
CA LEU A 411 -26.39 3.05 -7.15
C LEU A 411 -27.70 3.17 -7.94
N VAL A 412 -28.80 3.50 -7.26
CA VAL A 412 -30.11 3.72 -7.89
C VAL A 412 -30.07 4.89 -8.88
N GLN A 413 -29.45 6.03 -8.50
CA GLN A 413 -29.25 7.16 -9.40
C GLN A 413 -28.45 6.79 -10.65
N ILE A 414 -27.40 5.99 -10.50
CA ILE A 414 -26.57 5.55 -11.63
C ILE A 414 -27.35 4.58 -12.52
N ILE A 415 -28.08 3.63 -11.95
CA ILE A 415 -28.90 2.67 -12.69
C ILE A 415 -30.04 3.37 -13.46
N ASP A 416 -30.71 4.35 -12.85
CA ASP A 416 -31.78 5.11 -13.50
C ASP A 416 -31.28 5.92 -14.71
N LYS A 417 -30.03 6.42 -14.65
CA LYS A 417 -29.35 7.06 -15.78
C LYS A 417 -28.82 6.04 -16.80
N LEU A 418 -28.49 4.83 -16.38
CA LEU A 418 -27.97 3.74 -17.23
C LEU A 418 -29.10 3.03 -17.99
N ARG A 419 -29.77 3.77 -18.89
CA ARG A 419 -30.92 3.29 -19.68
C ARG A 419 -30.52 2.49 -20.94
N CYS A 420 -29.46 1.71 -20.82
CA CYS A 420 -29.00 0.87 -21.92
C CYS A 420 -29.98 -0.29 -22.18
N SER A 421 -30.08 -0.71 -23.44
CA SER A 421 -30.80 -1.93 -23.81
C SER A 421 -30.16 -3.17 -23.18
N LYS A 422 -30.91 -4.28 -23.15
CA LYS A 422 -30.40 -5.57 -22.67
C LYS A 422 -29.09 -5.96 -23.36
N ASP A 423 -29.01 -5.80 -24.68
CA ASP A 423 -27.84 -6.18 -25.47
C ASP A 423 -26.65 -5.28 -25.14
N GLU A 424 -26.85 -3.97 -24.99
CA GLU A 424 -25.81 -3.04 -24.55
C GLU A 424 -25.31 -3.36 -23.14
N LEU A 425 -26.21 -3.70 -22.21
CA LEU A 425 -25.86 -4.11 -20.86
C LEU A 425 -25.03 -5.40 -20.85
N GLU A 426 -25.40 -6.40 -21.65
CA GLU A 426 -24.61 -7.63 -21.85
C GLU A 426 -23.21 -7.32 -22.40
N GLN A 427 -23.08 -6.34 -23.31
CA GLN A 427 -21.78 -5.91 -23.84
C GLN A 427 -20.94 -5.16 -22.80
N LEU A 428 -21.54 -4.28 -22.00
CA LEU A 428 -20.88 -3.60 -20.88
C LEU A 428 -20.38 -4.62 -19.85
N ILE A 429 -21.19 -5.61 -19.50
CA ILE A 429 -20.82 -6.71 -18.60
C ILE A 429 -19.66 -7.53 -19.17
N THR A 430 -19.70 -7.82 -20.49
CA THR A 430 -18.63 -8.52 -21.20
C THR A 430 -17.30 -7.76 -21.15
N LEU A 431 -17.35 -6.42 -21.23
CA LEU A 431 -16.18 -5.54 -21.18
C LEU A 431 -15.73 -5.21 -19.76
N THR A 432 -16.54 -5.56 -18.76
CA THR A 432 -16.17 -5.48 -17.36
C THR A 432 -15.06 -6.47 -17.09
N GLN A 433 -13.83 -6.00 -17.26
CA GLN A 433 -12.64 -6.65 -16.73
C GLN A 433 -12.72 -6.61 -15.21
N ILE A 434 -13.47 -7.55 -14.63
CA ILE A 434 -12.90 -8.17 -13.44
C ILE A 434 -11.57 -8.71 -13.94
N VAL A 435 -10.49 -8.14 -13.43
CA VAL A 435 -9.21 -8.81 -13.30
C VAL A 435 -9.48 -10.06 -12.45
N GLU A 436 -10.11 -11.06 -13.04
CA GLU A 436 -9.61 -12.40 -12.90
C GLU A 436 -8.31 -12.31 -13.67
N ARG A 437 -7.20 -12.18 -12.96
CA ARG A 437 -6.04 -12.93 -13.42
C ARG A 437 -6.58 -14.33 -13.65
N LYS A 438 -6.79 -14.69 -14.92
CA LYS A 438 -6.92 -16.06 -15.36
C LYS A 438 -5.69 -16.77 -14.79
N ASP A 439 -5.87 -17.35 -13.62
CA ASP A 439 -5.26 -18.61 -13.32
C ASP A 439 -5.57 -19.50 -14.53
N ILE A 440 -4.52 -19.86 -15.25
CA ILE A 440 -4.59 -20.70 -16.43
C ILE A 440 -5.39 -21.95 -16.05
N LYS A 441 -6.47 -22.22 -16.77
CA LYS A 441 -7.30 -23.43 -16.62
C LYS A 441 -6.42 -24.68 -16.67
N LYS A 442 -6.54 -25.51 -15.63
CA LYS A 442 -6.72 -26.98 -15.62
C LYS A 442 -6.58 -27.42 -14.15
N GLU A 443 -7.53 -28.06 -13.48
CA GLU A 443 -8.60 -28.96 -13.90
C GLU A 443 -9.86 -28.79 -13.04
N LYS A 444 -10.98 -29.29 -13.58
CA LYS A 444 -12.32 -29.30 -12.97
C LYS A 444 -12.29 -29.80 -11.52
N ILE A 445 -12.73 -28.96 -10.58
CA ILE A 445 -13.32 -29.42 -9.31
C ILE A 445 -14.67 -28.74 -9.18
N ASP A 446 -15.65 -29.58 -8.84
CA ASP A 446 -17.09 -29.36 -8.88
C ASP A 446 -17.57 -28.20 -7.99
N ASP A 447 -18.61 -27.52 -8.46
CA ASP A 447 -19.05 -26.20 -8.00
C ASP A 447 -20.08 -26.33 -6.87
N LYS A 448 -19.61 -26.46 -5.62
CA LYS A 448 -20.38 -26.12 -4.40
C LYS A 448 -19.46 -25.63 -3.29
N THR A 449 -19.10 -24.34 -3.31
CA THR A 449 -19.01 -23.44 -2.12
C THR A 449 -18.28 -22.15 -2.49
N THR A 450 -18.96 -21.01 -2.36
CA THR A 450 -18.34 -19.69 -2.44
C THR A 450 -17.34 -19.54 -1.29
N PHE A 451 -16.05 -19.37 -1.61
CA PHE A 451 -15.01 -19.19 -0.59
C PHE A 451 -15.31 -17.96 0.28
N SER A 452 -15.68 -18.20 1.54
CA SER A 452 -15.94 -17.19 2.54
C SER A 452 -14.93 -17.35 3.68
N PRO A 453 -13.88 -16.51 3.74
CA PRO A 453 -12.79 -16.69 4.70
C PRO A 453 -13.24 -16.47 6.16
N GLU A 454 -14.42 -15.88 6.38
CA GLU A 454 -15.01 -15.61 7.69
C GLU A 454 -16.07 -16.66 8.08
N LYS A 455 -16.21 -17.73 7.29
CA LYS A 455 -17.20 -18.80 7.53
C LYS A 455 -16.85 -19.56 8.81
N MET A 456 -17.87 -19.83 9.61
CA MET A 456 -17.79 -20.61 10.84
C MET A 456 -18.47 -21.97 10.63
N VAL A 457 -18.07 -22.96 11.42
CA VAL A 457 -18.59 -24.33 11.42
C VAL A 457 -19.20 -24.60 12.79
N ASN A 458 -20.44 -25.08 12.83
CA ASN A 458 -21.12 -25.46 14.06
C ASN A 458 -20.60 -26.81 14.57
N ILE A 459 -20.18 -26.84 15.83
CA ILE A 459 -19.78 -28.03 16.56
C ILE A 459 -20.75 -28.22 17.72
N LYS A 460 -21.45 -29.36 17.71
CA LYS A 460 -22.42 -29.69 18.74
C LYS A 460 -21.78 -30.03 20.08
N ALA A 461 -22.47 -29.69 21.16
CA ALA A 461 -22.19 -30.16 22.50
C ALA A 461 -22.10 -31.70 22.53
N GLY A 462 -21.36 -32.22 23.50
CA GLY A 462 -21.27 -33.65 23.77
C GLY A 462 -19.86 -34.21 23.85
N LYS A 463 -19.80 -35.52 24.05
CA LYS A 463 -18.57 -36.26 24.35
C LYS A 463 -17.70 -36.44 23.12
N PHE A 464 -16.39 -36.42 23.32
CA PHE A 464 -15.38 -36.78 22.32
C PHE A 464 -14.17 -37.42 23.01
N LEU A 465 -13.32 -38.07 22.23
CA LEU A 465 -12.06 -38.64 22.71
C LEU A 465 -10.99 -37.56 22.64
N TYR A 466 -10.37 -37.22 23.78
CA TYR A 466 -9.37 -36.15 23.92
C TYR A 466 -7.98 -36.73 24.22
N GLY A 467 -6.95 -36.08 23.67
CA GLY A 467 -5.54 -36.42 23.89
C GLY A 467 -5.12 -37.73 23.22
N HIS A 468 -3.83 -38.05 23.36
CA HIS A 468 -3.23 -39.27 22.80
C HIS A 468 -3.84 -40.55 23.40
N ASP A 469 -4.20 -40.52 24.68
CA ASP A 469 -4.80 -41.64 25.40
C ASP A 469 -6.29 -41.83 25.09
N LYS A 470 -6.88 -40.95 24.26
CA LYS A 470 -8.29 -41.00 23.84
C LYS A 470 -9.25 -41.08 25.03
N ILE A 471 -9.02 -40.24 26.04
CA ILE A 471 -9.89 -40.18 27.21
C ILE A 471 -11.20 -39.48 26.87
N TYR A 472 -12.30 -39.92 27.47
CA TYR A 472 -13.59 -39.26 27.27
C TYR A 472 -13.61 -37.88 27.93
N GLU A 473 -13.85 -36.86 27.12
CA GLU A 473 -14.06 -35.48 27.56
C GLU A 473 -15.40 -34.97 27.03
N ASN A 474 -15.97 -33.98 27.72
CA ASN A 474 -17.27 -33.43 27.36
C ASN A 474 -17.19 -31.91 27.18
N ILE A 475 -17.87 -31.40 26.14
CA ILE A 475 -18.11 -29.97 25.96
C ILE A 475 -19.62 -29.76 26.10
N ASP A 476 -20.05 -29.04 27.13
CA ASP A 476 -21.47 -28.91 27.52
C ASP A 476 -22.26 -27.88 26.71
N TYR A 477 -21.67 -27.29 25.67
CA TYR A 477 -22.29 -26.23 24.88
C TYR A 477 -21.97 -26.36 23.39
N ASP A 478 -22.91 -25.91 22.56
CA ASP A 478 -22.69 -25.72 21.14
C ASP A 478 -21.76 -24.51 20.94
N TYR A 479 -20.83 -24.63 20.01
CA TYR A 479 -19.98 -23.54 19.61
C TYR A 479 -19.78 -23.55 18.10
N GLU A 480 -19.28 -22.46 17.56
CA GLU A 480 -18.77 -22.42 16.21
C GLU A 480 -17.29 -22.10 16.20
N ILE A 481 -16.57 -22.67 15.25
CA ILE A 481 -15.15 -22.43 15.02
C ILE A 481 -14.91 -22.04 13.56
N GLY A 482 -13.89 -21.22 13.31
CA GLY A 482 -13.54 -20.79 11.96
C GLY A 482 -13.29 -21.99 11.04
N LEU A 483 -13.96 -21.99 9.88
CA LEU A 483 -13.74 -22.98 8.82
C LEU A 483 -12.28 -22.97 8.37
N TYR A 484 -11.65 -21.80 8.41
CA TYR A 484 -10.27 -21.54 8.05
C TYR A 484 -9.53 -20.83 9.20
N PRO A 485 -8.19 -20.91 9.24
CA PRO A 485 -7.37 -19.94 9.97
C PRO A 485 -7.69 -18.50 9.52
N VAL A 486 -7.52 -17.53 10.42
CA VAL A 486 -7.71 -16.11 10.06
C VAL A 486 -6.73 -15.74 8.95
N THR A 487 -7.25 -15.23 7.84
CA THR A 487 -6.42 -14.88 6.67
C THR A 487 -5.90 -13.45 6.75
N ASN A 488 -4.81 -13.16 6.01
CA ASN A 488 -4.32 -11.78 5.85
C ASN A 488 -5.39 -10.81 5.33
N LYS A 489 -6.33 -11.29 4.49
CA LYS A 489 -7.44 -10.47 3.97
C LYS A 489 -8.35 -9.96 5.09
N ILE A 490 -8.70 -10.83 6.04
CA ILE A 490 -9.57 -10.43 7.16
C ILE A 490 -8.76 -9.63 8.18
N TYR A 491 -7.53 -10.07 8.48
CA TYR A 491 -6.69 -9.37 9.44
C TYR A 491 -6.35 -7.93 9.01
N ARG A 492 -6.23 -7.66 7.70
CA ARG A 492 -6.11 -6.30 7.19
C ARG A 492 -7.31 -5.41 7.50
N LYS A 493 -8.52 -5.96 7.63
CA LYS A 493 -9.69 -5.18 8.06
C LYS A 493 -9.52 -4.68 9.50
N PHE A 494 -9.02 -5.53 10.40
CA PHE A 494 -8.67 -5.16 11.77
C PHE A 494 -7.63 -4.03 11.79
N ILE A 495 -6.56 -4.16 11.00
CA ILE A 495 -5.54 -3.10 10.88
C ILE A 495 -6.15 -1.79 10.37
N ASN A 496 -6.90 -1.85 9.25
CA ASN A 496 -7.48 -0.67 8.61
C ASN A 496 -8.56 0.02 9.47
N SER A 497 -9.18 -0.71 10.39
CA SER A 497 -10.10 -0.15 11.39
C SER A 497 -9.37 0.44 12.62
N HIS A 498 -8.06 0.65 12.54
CA HIS A 498 -7.22 1.13 13.62
C HIS A 498 -7.20 0.20 14.85
N GLY A 499 -7.33 -1.11 14.62
CA GLY A 499 -7.44 -2.11 15.68
C GLY A 499 -6.24 -2.18 16.64
N TYR A 500 -5.05 -1.84 16.17
CA TYR A 500 -3.85 -1.72 17.01
C TYR A 500 -3.80 -0.45 17.85
N PHE A 501 -4.62 0.56 17.53
CA PHE A 501 -4.64 1.85 18.21
C PHE A 501 -5.86 2.03 19.12
N ASN A 502 -6.88 1.20 18.97
CA ASN A 502 -8.04 1.21 19.87
C ASN A 502 -7.80 0.27 21.06
N LYS A 503 -7.60 0.86 22.24
CA LYS A 503 -7.37 0.17 23.52
C LYS A 503 -8.52 -0.76 23.94
N GLU A 504 -9.75 -0.50 23.51
CA GLU A 504 -10.93 -1.32 23.86
C GLU A 504 -10.84 -2.75 23.33
N PHE A 505 -10.07 -2.96 22.26
CA PHE A 505 -9.86 -4.30 21.72
C PHE A 505 -8.84 -5.11 22.52
N TRP A 506 -8.08 -4.52 23.45
CA TRP A 506 -6.97 -5.20 24.12
C TRP A 506 -7.30 -5.49 25.58
N ASP A 507 -6.83 -6.63 26.10
CA ASP A 507 -6.72 -6.80 27.55
C ASP A 507 -5.60 -5.93 28.11
N LYS A 508 -5.65 -5.62 29.41
CA LYS A 508 -4.66 -4.74 30.05
C LYS A 508 -3.22 -5.19 29.77
N SER A 509 -2.90 -6.46 30.04
CA SER A 509 -1.58 -7.04 29.79
C SER A 509 -1.21 -7.04 28.30
N GLY A 510 -2.17 -7.28 27.41
CA GLY A 510 -1.95 -7.24 25.97
C GLY A 510 -1.68 -5.82 25.45
N TRP A 511 -2.39 -4.82 25.98
CA TRP A 511 -2.15 -3.42 25.63
C TRP A 511 -0.78 -2.96 26.14
N GLU A 512 -0.45 -3.25 27.40
CA GLU A 512 0.85 -2.95 27.99
C GLU A 512 1.99 -3.64 27.24
N TRP A 513 1.82 -4.91 26.86
CA TRP A 513 2.77 -5.63 26.02
C TRP A 513 2.92 -4.98 24.64
N LYS A 514 1.80 -4.68 23.97
CA LYS A 514 1.78 -4.09 22.62
C LYS A 514 2.44 -2.72 22.63
N ASP A 515 2.20 -1.91 23.65
CA ASP A 515 2.79 -0.60 23.83
C ASP A 515 4.29 -0.72 24.15
N LYS A 516 4.66 -1.51 25.17
CA LYS A 516 6.06 -1.78 25.55
C LYS A 516 6.90 -2.29 24.38
N ASN A 517 6.32 -3.16 23.53
CA ASN A 517 7.02 -3.74 22.40
C ASN A 517 6.81 -2.96 21.08
N ASN A 518 6.02 -1.88 21.09
CA ASN A 518 5.64 -1.05 19.94
C ASN A 518 5.12 -1.86 18.74
N ILE A 519 4.09 -2.67 18.99
CA ILE A 519 3.51 -3.57 18.00
C ILE A 519 2.30 -2.89 17.32
N PHE A 520 2.37 -2.70 15.99
CA PHE A 520 1.31 -2.01 15.23
C PHE A 520 0.73 -2.81 14.06
N GLN A 521 1.32 -3.97 13.78
CA GLN A 521 0.94 -4.86 12.67
C GLN A 521 1.68 -6.20 12.82
N PRO A 522 1.21 -7.29 12.18
CA PRO A 522 1.88 -8.59 12.16
C PRO A 522 3.31 -8.51 11.63
N GLN A 523 4.23 -9.29 12.21
CA GLN A 523 5.67 -9.22 11.92
C GLN A 523 6.02 -9.46 10.45
N TYR A 524 5.32 -10.37 9.77
CA TYR A 524 5.63 -10.79 8.40
C TYR A 524 4.69 -10.19 7.34
N ILE A 525 3.93 -9.14 7.68
CA ILE A 525 2.89 -8.58 6.78
C ILE A 525 3.44 -8.05 5.44
N SER A 526 4.73 -7.68 5.38
CA SER A 526 5.37 -7.18 4.16
C SER A 526 6.14 -8.26 3.38
N ASP A 527 6.28 -9.47 3.92
CA ASP A 527 6.98 -10.56 3.24
C ASP A 527 6.07 -11.22 2.20
N LYS A 528 6.49 -11.16 0.92
CA LYS A 528 5.78 -11.75 -0.22
C LYS A 528 5.55 -13.26 -0.08
N LYS A 529 6.34 -13.96 0.73
CA LYS A 529 6.14 -15.39 1.02
C LYS A 529 4.84 -15.63 1.78
N PHE A 530 4.43 -14.68 2.63
CA PHE A 530 3.39 -14.89 3.63
C PHE A 530 2.20 -13.94 3.50
N ASN A 531 2.33 -12.82 2.80
CA ASN A 531 1.34 -11.74 2.79
C ASN A 531 0.20 -11.85 1.74
N ASP A 532 0.06 -13.00 1.08
CA ASP A 532 -1.06 -13.26 0.17
C ASP A 532 -2.39 -13.14 0.96
N PRO A 533 -3.41 -12.46 0.41
CA PRO A 533 -4.68 -12.24 1.11
C PRO A 533 -5.35 -13.52 1.64
N TYR A 534 -5.14 -14.67 1.00
CA TYR A 534 -5.79 -15.93 1.32
C TYR A 534 -4.92 -16.92 2.09
N LYS A 535 -3.69 -16.53 2.44
CA LYS A 535 -2.85 -17.26 3.39
C LYS A 535 -3.23 -16.90 4.82
N PRO A 536 -2.98 -17.79 5.80
CA PRO A 536 -3.10 -17.45 7.22
C PRO A 536 -2.29 -16.20 7.56
N VAL A 537 -2.84 -15.34 8.42
CA VAL A 537 -2.04 -14.33 9.09
C VAL A 537 -1.08 -15.03 10.05
N ILE A 538 0.18 -14.60 10.05
CA ILE A 538 1.25 -15.16 10.87
C ILE A 538 2.11 -14.04 11.45
N GLY A 539 2.98 -14.39 12.42
CA GLY A 539 3.78 -13.38 13.13
C GLY A 539 2.91 -12.48 14.00
N VAL A 540 1.87 -13.08 14.58
CA VAL A 540 0.97 -12.47 15.56
C VAL A 540 1.16 -13.19 16.90
N SER A 541 1.23 -12.40 17.95
CA SER A 541 1.24 -12.85 19.34
C SER A 541 -0.13 -13.37 19.77
N PHE A 542 -0.17 -14.01 20.94
CA PHE A 542 -1.43 -14.36 21.60
C PHE A 542 -2.30 -13.12 21.83
N TYR A 543 -1.71 -12.02 22.28
CA TYR A 543 -2.43 -10.77 22.55
C TYR A 543 -3.04 -10.14 21.29
N GLU A 544 -2.29 -10.14 20.18
CA GLU A 544 -2.79 -9.68 18.88
C GLU A 544 -3.97 -10.54 18.39
N ALA A 545 -3.94 -11.85 18.65
CA ALA A 545 -5.01 -12.77 18.29
C ALA A 545 -6.27 -12.54 19.15
N CYS A 546 -6.12 -12.38 20.46
CA CYS A 546 -7.21 -12.00 21.36
C CYS A 546 -7.84 -10.65 20.99
N ALA A 547 -7.00 -9.66 20.66
CA ALA A 547 -7.48 -8.33 20.28
C ALA A 547 -8.29 -8.36 18.98
N PHE A 548 -7.84 -9.15 18.01
CA PHE A 548 -8.60 -9.38 16.79
C PHE A 548 -9.97 -10.02 17.09
N CYS A 549 -10.06 -11.01 17.99
CA CYS A 549 -11.35 -11.63 18.36
C CYS A 549 -12.30 -10.63 19.02
N LYS A 550 -11.80 -9.75 19.90
CA LYS A 550 -12.60 -8.67 20.51
C LYS A 550 -13.10 -7.68 19.47
N TRP A 551 -12.22 -7.24 18.57
CA TRP A 551 -12.58 -6.40 17.44
C TRP A 551 -13.67 -7.04 16.58
N LEU A 552 -13.54 -8.33 16.26
CA LEU A 552 -14.50 -9.05 15.44
C LEU A 552 -15.88 -9.12 16.11
N SER A 553 -15.91 -9.30 17.44
CA SER A 553 -17.14 -9.28 18.24
C SER A 553 -17.88 -7.95 18.11
N GLN A 554 -17.17 -6.84 18.16
CA GLN A 554 -17.77 -5.51 18.05
C GLN A 554 -18.14 -5.16 16.60
N ASN A 555 -17.36 -5.58 15.60
CA ASN A 555 -17.58 -5.16 14.21
C ASN A 555 -18.64 -5.99 13.48
N LYS A 556 -18.92 -7.21 13.93
CA LYS A 556 -19.88 -8.08 13.24
C LYS A 556 -21.34 -7.78 13.53
N ASN A 557 -21.64 -7.00 14.59
CA ASN A 557 -23.00 -6.61 14.98
C ASN A 557 -24.03 -7.76 14.93
N ASN A 558 -23.60 -8.98 15.25
CA ASN A 558 -24.42 -10.19 15.20
C ASN A 558 -24.70 -10.78 16.58
N GLY A 559 -24.37 -10.04 17.64
CA GLY A 559 -24.57 -10.45 19.04
C GLY A 559 -23.57 -11.48 19.58
N PHE A 560 -22.68 -12.03 18.74
CA PHE A 560 -21.75 -13.06 19.18
C PHE A 560 -20.43 -12.51 19.71
N LYS A 561 -19.96 -13.12 20.80
CA LYS A 561 -18.62 -12.89 21.35
C LYS A 561 -17.62 -13.89 20.76
N TYR A 562 -16.77 -13.40 19.87
CA TYR A 562 -15.66 -14.16 19.30
C TYR A 562 -14.47 -14.19 20.26
N ARG A 563 -13.77 -15.32 20.28
CA ARG A 563 -12.57 -15.59 21.08
C ARG A 563 -11.67 -16.59 20.37
N LEU A 564 -10.51 -16.88 20.95
CA LEU A 564 -9.76 -18.08 20.58
C LEU A 564 -10.48 -19.34 21.06
N PRO A 565 -10.38 -20.47 20.34
CA PRO A 565 -10.83 -21.76 20.86
C PRO A 565 -9.97 -22.16 22.06
N ASN A 566 -10.53 -22.94 22.97
CA ASN A 566 -9.73 -23.71 23.90
C ASN A 566 -9.18 -24.98 23.23
N GLU A 567 -8.20 -25.61 23.85
CA GLU A 567 -7.56 -26.83 23.35
C GLU A 567 -8.56 -27.94 23.05
N LYS A 568 -9.53 -28.17 23.94
CA LYS A 568 -10.56 -29.22 23.77
C LYS A 568 -11.49 -28.93 22.60
N GLU A 569 -11.91 -27.69 22.42
CA GLU A 569 -12.71 -27.25 21.27
C GLU A 569 -11.96 -27.44 19.97
N TRP A 570 -10.71 -26.98 19.92
CA TRP A 570 -9.90 -27.11 18.72
C TRP A 570 -9.70 -28.59 18.35
N GLU A 571 -9.36 -29.43 19.32
CA GLU A 571 -9.14 -30.87 19.08
C GLU A 571 -10.44 -31.56 18.65
N LYS A 572 -11.57 -31.29 19.32
CA LYS A 572 -12.87 -31.84 18.91
C LYS A 572 -13.19 -31.44 17.48
N ALA A 573 -13.01 -30.16 17.12
CA ALA A 573 -13.22 -29.68 15.76
C ALA A 573 -12.28 -30.32 14.73
N SER A 574 -11.08 -30.75 15.15
CA SER A 574 -10.08 -31.40 14.29
C SER A 574 -10.42 -32.86 14.03
N ARG A 575 -10.69 -33.63 15.09
CA ARG A 575 -10.77 -35.10 15.02
C ARG A 575 -12.18 -35.68 15.06
N GLY A 576 -13.19 -34.93 15.51
CA GLY A 576 -14.52 -35.50 15.75
C GLY A 576 -14.59 -36.37 17.00
N ASN A 577 -15.49 -37.36 16.97
CA ASN A 577 -15.79 -38.20 18.13
C ASN A 577 -15.18 -39.61 18.04
N ASP A 578 -14.54 -39.96 16.93
CA ASP A 578 -14.06 -41.33 16.64
C ASP A 578 -12.57 -41.55 16.92
N GLY A 579 -11.86 -40.50 17.32
CA GLY A 579 -10.50 -40.62 17.81
C GLY A 579 -9.41 -40.79 16.73
N ARG A 580 -9.68 -40.42 15.47
CA ARG A 580 -8.73 -40.45 14.33
C ARG A 580 -7.41 -39.70 14.55
N VAL A 581 -6.33 -40.09 13.84
CA VAL A 581 -4.97 -39.51 13.96
C VAL A 581 -4.71 -38.21 13.20
N TYR A 582 -5.39 -38.02 12.09
CA TYR A 582 -5.40 -36.80 11.30
C TYR A 582 -6.85 -36.40 11.05
N PRO A 583 -7.15 -35.15 10.67
CA PRO A 583 -8.52 -34.70 10.43
C PRO A 583 -9.30 -35.61 9.46
N TRP A 584 -8.61 -36.22 8.50
CA TRP A 584 -9.16 -37.10 7.47
C TRP A 584 -9.08 -38.61 7.75
N GLY A 585 -8.44 -39.07 8.83
CA GLY A 585 -8.26 -40.50 9.12
C GLY A 585 -6.94 -40.82 9.82
N ASP A 586 -6.55 -42.09 9.88
CA ASP A 586 -5.39 -42.52 10.67
C ASP A 586 -4.05 -42.49 9.93
N GLU A 587 -4.09 -42.50 8.60
CA GLU A 587 -2.90 -42.49 7.76
C GLU A 587 -2.52 -41.08 7.31
N PHE A 588 -1.21 -40.79 7.38
CA PHE A 588 -0.67 -39.53 6.89
C PHE A 588 -0.74 -39.45 5.37
N ASP A 589 -1.20 -38.31 4.85
CA ASP A 589 -1.18 -38.01 3.43
C ASP A 589 -0.66 -36.59 3.21
N LYS A 590 0.52 -36.49 2.59
CA LYS A 590 1.17 -35.21 2.28
C LYS A 590 0.37 -34.32 1.33
N ASN A 591 -0.61 -34.87 0.61
CA ASN A 591 -1.47 -34.13 -0.31
C ASN A 591 -2.72 -33.56 0.39
N LYS A 592 -2.89 -33.78 1.69
CA LYS A 592 -4.03 -33.32 2.50
C LYS A 592 -3.65 -32.21 3.50
N CYS A 593 -2.39 -31.84 3.59
CA CYS A 593 -1.93 -30.76 4.47
C CYS A 593 -0.62 -30.15 3.97
N ASN A 594 -0.25 -28.99 4.51
CA ASN A 594 1.04 -28.37 4.26
C ASN A 594 1.99 -28.60 5.44
N THR A 595 2.87 -29.59 5.31
CA THR A 595 3.89 -29.96 6.30
C THR A 595 5.28 -29.93 5.66
N TYR A 596 6.32 -30.30 6.43
CA TYR A 596 7.69 -30.40 5.93
C TYR A 596 7.78 -31.29 4.67
N GLU A 597 7.03 -32.38 4.61
CA GLU A 597 6.98 -33.33 3.50
C GLU A 597 6.41 -32.74 2.19
N SER A 598 5.76 -31.58 2.24
CA SER A 598 5.31 -30.86 1.04
C SER A 598 6.44 -30.10 0.33
N GLU A 599 7.55 -29.84 1.04
CA GLU A 599 8.70 -29.04 0.57
C GLU A 599 8.39 -27.59 0.16
N ILE A 600 7.16 -27.11 0.42
CA ILE A 600 6.70 -25.77 0.04
C ILE A 600 7.44 -24.68 0.84
N LYS A 601 7.84 -24.98 2.09
CA LYS A 601 8.62 -24.11 3.01
C LYS A 601 8.03 -22.71 3.23
N LYS A 602 6.71 -22.57 3.06
CA LYS A 602 5.91 -21.36 3.32
C LYS A 602 4.44 -21.73 3.50
N THR A 603 3.62 -20.80 3.99
CA THR A 603 2.18 -21.03 4.09
C THR A 603 1.51 -21.15 2.72
N THR A 604 0.42 -21.92 2.67
CA THR A 604 -0.47 -22.11 1.52
C THR A 604 -1.78 -21.35 1.72
N LYS A 605 -2.58 -21.19 0.65
CA LYS A 605 -3.90 -20.60 0.79
C LYS A 605 -4.77 -21.54 1.63
N VAL A 606 -5.65 -20.99 2.46
CA VAL A 606 -6.41 -21.76 3.46
C VAL A 606 -7.40 -22.79 2.88
N PHE A 607 -7.61 -22.77 1.56
CA PHE A 607 -8.51 -23.67 0.84
C PHE A 607 -7.75 -24.65 -0.08
N THR A 608 -6.42 -24.71 0.01
CA THR A 608 -5.59 -25.58 -0.85
C THR A 608 -5.90 -27.07 -0.64
N TYR A 609 -6.24 -27.49 0.58
CA TYR A 609 -6.39 -28.90 0.95
C TYR A 609 -7.83 -29.30 1.27
N SER A 610 -8.72 -29.26 0.27
CA SER A 610 -10.14 -29.65 0.44
C SER A 610 -10.34 -31.09 0.90
N ASN A 611 -9.46 -32.00 0.48
CA ASN A 611 -9.50 -33.41 0.86
C ASN A 611 -8.89 -33.69 2.24
N GLY A 612 -8.34 -32.66 2.90
CA GLY A 612 -7.75 -32.73 4.24
C GLY A 612 -8.62 -32.11 5.33
N THR A 613 -9.91 -31.96 5.06
CA THR A 613 -10.84 -31.37 6.02
C THR A 613 -11.13 -32.32 7.18
N SER A 614 -11.40 -31.74 8.35
CA SER A 614 -11.90 -32.44 9.53
C SER A 614 -13.31 -33.03 9.30
N PRO A 615 -13.83 -33.90 10.21
CA PRO A 615 -15.20 -34.42 10.08
C PRO A 615 -16.28 -33.34 10.05
N TYR A 616 -15.99 -32.17 10.62
CA TYR A 616 -16.87 -31.01 10.64
C TYR A 616 -16.64 -30.06 9.45
N GLY A 617 -15.64 -30.33 8.60
CA GLY A 617 -15.33 -29.55 7.42
C GLY A 617 -14.26 -28.48 7.61
N CYS A 618 -13.72 -28.31 8.82
CA CYS A 618 -12.62 -27.37 9.09
C CYS A 618 -11.37 -27.70 8.26
N TYR A 619 -10.81 -26.70 7.61
CA TYR A 619 -9.58 -26.77 6.82
C TYR A 619 -8.35 -26.51 7.69
N ASP A 620 -7.20 -26.99 7.22
CA ASP A 620 -5.88 -26.73 7.79
C ASP A 620 -5.83 -27.00 9.31
N MET A 621 -6.56 -28.02 9.78
CA MET A 621 -6.44 -28.53 11.16
C MET A 621 -5.18 -29.39 11.34
N ALA A 622 -4.39 -29.59 10.28
CA ALA A 622 -3.08 -30.22 10.29
C ALA A 622 -2.17 -29.46 9.31
N GLY A 623 -1.02 -28.99 9.79
CA GLY A 623 -0.05 -28.22 9.01
C GLY A 623 -0.49 -26.78 8.70
N ASN A 624 0.17 -26.18 7.70
CA ASN A 624 0.12 -24.77 7.34
C ASN A 624 0.65 -23.87 8.46
N VAL A 625 -0.07 -23.69 9.57
CA VAL A 625 0.37 -22.88 10.71
C VAL A 625 -0.08 -23.49 12.03
N TRP A 626 0.76 -23.38 13.05
CA TRP A 626 0.32 -23.54 14.43
C TRP A 626 -0.75 -22.51 14.77
N GLU A 627 -1.69 -22.87 15.63
CA GLU A 627 -2.77 -21.97 16.01
C GLU A 627 -2.84 -21.71 17.50
N TRP A 628 -2.89 -20.42 17.87
CA TRP A 628 -3.13 -20.01 19.25
C TRP A 628 -4.48 -20.52 19.78
N THR A 629 -4.45 -21.11 20.97
CA THR A 629 -5.63 -21.40 21.78
C THR A 629 -5.61 -20.56 23.06
N ASN A 630 -6.75 -20.45 23.77
CA ASN A 630 -6.80 -19.81 25.09
C ASN A 630 -6.56 -20.77 26.26
N SER A 631 -6.00 -21.96 26.01
CA SER A 631 -5.56 -22.90 27.04
C SER A 631 -4.12 -22.64 27.44
N PHE A 632 -3.83 -22.62 28.74
CA PHE A 632 -2.46 -22.62 29.25
C PHE A 632 -1.82 -24.00 29.03
N TYR A 633 -0.53 -24.03 28.69
CA TYR A 633 0.17 -25.29 28.44
C TYR A 633 0.46 -26.06 29.73
N ASP A 634 0.80 -25.34 30.79
CA ASP A 634 1.16 -25.83 32.11
C ASP A 634 0.43 -25.07 33.23
N ASN A 635 0.62 -25.52 34.47
CA ASN A 635 0.01 -24.91 35.64
C ASN A 635 0.62 -23.56 36.03
N ASN A 636 1.83 -23.25 35.54
CA ASN A 636 2.50 -21.98 35.81
C ASN A 636 1.90 -20.84 34.98
N LYS A 637 1.21 -21.18 33.88
CA LYS A 637 0.47 -20.25 33.01
C LYS A 637 1.37 -19.25 32.27
N ASP A 638 2.62 -19.65 32.03
CA ASP A 638 3.62 -18.83 31.33
C ASP A 638 3.48 -18.91 29.80
N SER A 639 2.89 -20.00 29.29
CA SER A 639 2.74 -20.25 27.86
C SER A 639 1.35 -20.77 27.50
N TYR A 640 0.96 -20.54 26.24
CA TYR A 640 -0.33 -21.01 25.71
C TYR A 640 -0.13 -22.16 24.74
N VAL A 641 -1.12 -23.04 24.70
CA VAL A 641 -1.13 -24.21 23.83
C VAL A 641 -1.27 -23.77 22.37
N LEU A 642 -0.40 -24.33 21.54
CA LEU A 642 -0.43 -24.29 20.09
C LEU A 642 -0.79 -25.67 19.54
N LEU A 643 -1.71 -25.73 18.57
CA LEU A 643 -2.15 -26.98 17.94
C LEU A 643 -2.03 -26.93 16.41
N GLY A 644 -1.99 -28.12 15.80
CA GLY A 644 -2.09 -28.34 14.35
C GLY A 644 -0.77 -28.48 13.60
N GLY A 645 0.35 -27.98 14.12
CA GLY A 645 1.62 -28.02 13.40
C GLY A 645 1.70 -27.00 12.26
N SER A 646 2.88 -26.84 11.65
CA SER A 646 3.09 -25.85 10.58
C SER A 646 3.74 -26.45 9.33
N PHE A 647 3.86 -25.64 8.28
CA PHE A 647 4.59 -26.00 7.05
C PHE A 647 6.06 -26.40 7.26
N TYR A 648 6.63 -26.17 8.44
CA TYR A 648 8.01 -26.52 8.79
C TYR A 648 8.11 -27.81 9.63
N ASN A 649 6.99 -28.29 10.16
CA ASN A 649 6.95 -29.48 11.01
C ASN A 649 6.64 -30.72 10.17
N GLY A 650 7.24 -31.87 10.53
CA GLY A 650 6.90 -33.15 9.91
C GLY A 650 5.54 -33.68 10.36
N SER A 651 5.02 -34.65 9.61
CA SER A 651 3.76 -35.37 9.83
C SER A 651 3.52 -35.79 11.28
N GLY A 652 4.55 -36.23 11.99
CA GLY A 652 4.47 -36.68 13.38
C GLY A 652 4.16 -35.59 14.43
N VAL A 653 4.15 -34.32 14.04
CA VAL A 653 3.85 -33.16 14.90
C VAL A 653 2.55 -32.46 14.48
N CYS A 654 1.94 -32.89 13.37
CA CYS A 654 0.73 -32.31 12.80
C CYS A 654 -0.50 -33.20 13.06
N ARG A 655 -0.47 -34.04 14.10
CA ARG A 655 -1.60 -34.90 14.50
C ARG A 655 -2.54 -34.15 15.44
N TYR A 656 -3.74 -34.71 15.65
CA TYR A 656 -4.82 -34.07 16.41
C TYR A 656 -4.46 -33.64 17.85
N ALA A 657 -3.60 -34.39 18.55
CA ALA A 657 -3.26 -34.20 19.97
C ALA A 657 -1.83 -33.69 20.19
N ASP A 658 -1.07 -33.48 19.10
CA ASP A 658 0.27 -32.93 19.23
C ASP A 658 0.16 -31.47 19.67
N ARG A 659 0.50 -31.25 20.93
CA ARG A 659 0.52 -29.92 21.56
C ARG A 659 1.93 -29.38 21.59
N ASN A 660 2.07 -28.14 21.16
CA ASN A 660 3.25 -27.33 21.43
C ASN A 660 2.84 -26.16 22.33
N ASN A 661 3.80 -25.38 22.77
CA ASN A 661 3.54 -24.13 23.46
C ASN A 661 4.36 -23.01 22.89
N ASN A 662 3.93 -21.80 23.21
CA ASN A 662 4.76 -20.64 23.00
C ASN A 662 4.42 -19.55 24.01
N ASP A 663 5.41 -18.75 24.35
CA ASP A 663 5.25 -17.56 25.17
C ASP A 663 4.24 -16.61 24.47
N PRO A 664 3.24 -16.07 25.16
CA PRO A 664 2.22 -15.20 24.56
C PRO A 664 2.78 -13.97 23.84
N ASN A 665 4.01 -13.54 24.18
CA ASN A 665 4.72 -12.42 23.58
C ASN A 665 5.31 -12.77 22.20
N ASN A 666 5.54 -14.06 21.92
CA ASN A 666 6.27 -14.50 20.75
C ASN A 666 5.45 -14.33 19.47
N ARG A 667 6.15 -13.91 18.42
CA ARG A 667 5.61 -13.67 17.08
C ARG A 667 6.54 -14.42 16.14
N ILE A 668 6.06 -15.49 15.52
CA ILE A 668 6.91 -16.35 14.69
C ILE A 668 6.21 -16.70 13.38
N SER A 669 6.98 -17.02 12.34
CA SER A 669 6.48 -17.19 10.98
C SER A 669 5.65 -18.45 10.74
N THR A 670 5.52 -19.29 11.76
CA THR A 670 4.80 -20.57 11.72
C THR A 670 3.53 -20.56 12.58
N VAL A 671 3.20 -19.44 13.24
CA VAL A 671 2.05 -19.34 14.15
C VAL A 671 1.05 -18.31 13.64
N GLY A 672 -0.20 -18.74 13.53
CA GLY A 672 -1.41 -17.96 13.29
C GLY A 672 -2.48 -18.30 14.33
N PHE A 673 -3.75 -18.19 13.96
CA PHE A 673 -4.89 -18.53 14.83
C PHE A 673 -6.19 -18.67 14.05
N ARG A 674 -7.21 -19.24 14.70
CA ARG A 674 -8.61 -19.18 14.25
C ARG A 674 -9.53 -18.68 15.37
N CYS A 675 -10.72 -18.22 15.00
CA CYS A 675 -11.71 -17.74 15.96
C CYS A 675 -12.72 -18.85 16.31
N ALA A 676 -13.29 -18.77 17.51
CA ALA A 676 -14.44 -19.52 17.97
C ALA A 676 -15.46 -18.59 18.64
N ARG A 677 -16.72 -19.03 18.73
CA ARG A 677 -17.80 -18.36 19.46
C ARG A 677 -18.77 -19.38 20.04
N ILE A 678 -19.33 -19.12 21.21
CA ILE A 678 -20.38 -19.98 21.79
C ILE A 678 -21.71 -19.66 21.11
N ILE A 679 -22.54 -20.68 20.89
CA ILE A 679 -23.94 -20.51 20.50
C ILE A 679 -24.75 -20.54 21.78
N THR A 680 -24.93 -19.37 22.40
CA THR A 680 -25.89 -19.23 23.51
C THR A 680 -27.29 -19.37 22.94
N LEU A 681 -28.07 -20.31 23.50
CA LEU A 681 -29.52 -20.36 23.33
C LEU A 681 -30.17 -19.11 23.94
#